data_AF-A0A8T0H091-F1
#
_entry.id   AF-A0A8T0H091-F1
#
_cell.length_a   1.000
_cell.length_b   1.000
_cell.length_c   1.000
_cell.angle_alpha   90.00
_cell.angle_beta   90.00
_cell.angle_gamma   90.00
#
_symmetry.space_group_name_H-M   'P 1'
#
loop_
_entity.id
_entity.type
_entity.pdbx_description
1 polymer ?
#
loop_
_entity_poly.entity_id
_entity_poly.type
_entity_poly.pdbx_seq_one_letter_code
_entity_poly.pdbx_strand_id
1 'polypeptide(L)'
;MEMSDVVKPIASPLVSSSPADPPVSDPMATSCEEDDQNSVTSSPNLEAKPEIFLSHSGAQKPFVEQLCIDLERHNHFPFFDQRDDSLSKGKKFAPLISDAAKECKVAVVVLSREYLTSTWPMLELVAFVRAKRSENKSLELLPLFYKASVADLSEESIKNEWRPRWMGLVRSERGDNVEEWAAAVREIRAVNGLNFEHFGKSEMKYREEIVKQILKLVPSDLLFDTSKISDCDRTWEGNLPELPQFLLEDILNRLEDAKDISKAKMVCKDWRDAGNKIRSLRIVCLDVYHERARENRVDLSSSKSAGSSSGSSTSSSSQAGRSENHFIFKDQVVKILEPMSEIVQLRIEVEPKLQSKTVPEGERRRTDFWLVDPYFLRLWLPKMGSTLQHLCIVDYGQQAIMRRSSIIKILSKCCKLLKTLDLRNMFIDTNDCDEMNLMASLTLRCVKVVGEALQHINDKMPKLQTLALLGVFGAEGGNLTFQDMKVLCLGLSTPAKEVVMELPKLEKLQLKMQCPTKLIINALNLKYVAFNLEVLEPSKVDLRSMSGLDELLYGATSFITLSDLVGKNRPHLKKIFLDIPCMALGEDGRFLGVLKDIALQLPSFSNLHQCEKLNVLNIGPGLWHSMEMQVQVLSLEERWPCMQTLILHMIPHDVEAAIRALGLLLRASVTSLTIFIHTSSPVTRELMIPRIEEVARRQNIVPQILTWTKSLDFSCFSF
;
A
#
# COMPACT_ATOMS: atom_id res chain seq x y z
N MET A 1 -24.47 -24.45 8.70
CA MET A 1 -24.94 -25.49 7.76
C MET A 1 -23.80 -25.68 6.78
N GLU A 2 -23.03 -26.74 7.01
CA GLU A 2 -21.83 -27.11 6.23
C GLU A 2 -22.22 -27.57 4.82
N MET A 3 -21.33 -27.36 3.85
CA MET A 3 -21.16 -28.27 2.72
C MET A 3 -19.77 -28.11 2.12
N SER A 4 -19.17 -29.27 1.85
CA SER A 4 -17.81 -29.51 1.41
C SER A 4 -17.73 -29.86 -0.09
N ASP A 5 -16.50 -29.77 -0.61
CA ASP A 5 -15.85 -30.70 -1.55
C ASP A 5 -15.75 -30.45 -3.08
N VAL A 6 -14.59 -30.97 -3.55
CA VAL A 6 -14.13 -31.43 -4.88
C VAL A 6 -13.71 -30.30 -5.86
N VAL A 7 -12.51 -30.28 -6.48
CA VAL A 7 -11.89 -31.28 -7.37
C VAL A 7 -10.35 -31.06 -7.54
N LYS A 8 -9.58 -32.17 -7.59
CA LYS A 8 -8.15 -32.28 -7.98
C LYS A 8 -7.95 -32.30 -9.51
N PRO A 9 -6.71 -32.12 -10.01
CA PRO A 9 -6.24 -33.01 -11.09
C PRO A 9 -4.82 -33.57 -10.93
N ILE A 10 -4.52 -34.53 -11.81
CA ILE A 10 -3.48 -35.55 -11.83
C ILE A 10 -2.32 -35.18 -12.79
N ALA A 11 -1.15 -35.78 -12.49
CA ALA A 11 0.21 -35.80 -13.06
C ALA A 11 0.51 -35.61 -14.58
N SER A 12 1.66 -34.92 -14.83
CA SER A 12 2.89 -35.20 -15.64
C SER A 12 2.79 -35.75 -17.11
N PRO A 13 3.81 -35.68 -18.01
CA PRO A 13 5.27 -35.52 -17.78
C PRO A 13 6.14 -34.71 -18.79
N LEU A 14 7.39 -34.45 -18.37
CA LEU A 14 8.72 -34.38 -19.03
C LEU A 14 8.89 -34.20 -20.57
N VAL A 15 9.86 -33.35 -21.00
CA VAL A 15 11.17 -33.69 -21.63
C VAL A 15 11.74 -32.50 -22.46
N SER A 16 12.99 -32.10 -22.13
CA SER A 16 14.18 -31.66 -22.93
C SER A 16 14.01 -30.78 -24.20
N SER A 17 14.97 -30.01 -24.73
CA SER A 17 16.38 -29.64 -24.49
C SER A 17 16.76 -28.68 -25.65
N SER A 18 17.42 -27.56 -25.38
CA SER A 18 18.12 -26.77 -26.41
C SER A 18 19.55 -27.27 -26.61
N PRO A 19 20.18 -26.94 -27.75
CA PRO A 19 21.63 -26.76 -27.85
C PRO A 19 22.01 -25.31 -28.17
N ALA A 20 23.31 -25.02 -27.95
CA ALA A 20 23.93 -23.73 -27.69
C ALA A 20 24.77 -23.14 -28.84
N ASP A 21 25.03 -21.82 -28.71
CA ASP A 21 26.27 -21.04 -29.04
C ASP A 21 26.67 -20.80 -30.52
N PRO A 22 27.62 -19.88 -30.88
CA PRO A 22 28.45 -18.93 -30.08
C PRO A 22 28.57 -17.46 -30.66
N PRO A 23 29.44 -16.58 -30.09
CA PRO A 23 29.50 -15.12 -30.28
C PRO A 23 30.78 -14.58 -30.96
N VAL A 24 30.76 -13.34 -31.50
CA VAL A 24 31.95 -12.58 -32.00
C VAL A 24 31.59 -11.07 -32.06
N SER A 25 31.91 -10.24 -31.05
CA SER A 25 33.10 -9.38 -30.85
C SER A 25 33.13 -8.04 -31.62
N ASP A 26 33.09 -6.94 -30.87
CA ASP A 26 33.52 -5.57 -31.26
C ASP A 26 35.04 -5.45 -31.37
N PRO A 27 35.55 -4.40 -32.05
CA PRO A 27 36.42 -3.47 -31.34
C PRO A 27 36.34 -1.98 -31.76
N MET A 28 36.23 -1.11 -30.75
CA MET A 28 37.24 -0.12 -30.29
C MET A 28 37.57 1.21 -31.05
N ALA A 29 37.75 2.24 -30.21
CA ALA A 29 38.48 3.53 -30.34
C ALA A 29 37.71 4.70 -31.00
N THR A 30 37.75 5.97 -30.51
CA THR A 30 38.91 6.75 -30.03
C THR A 30 38.45 8.00 -29.25
N SER A 31 39.33 8.50 -28.38
CA SER A 31 39.31 9.71 -27.55
C SER A 31 39.20 11.06 -28.29
N CYS A 32 38.69 12.10 -27.61
CA CYS A 32 39.36 13.41 -27.40
C CYS A 32 38.47 14.35 -26.56
N GLU A 33 39.11 15.05 -25.61
CA GLU A 33 38.54 16.00 -24.64
C GLU A 33 38.44 17.42 -25.23
N GLU A 34 37.44 18.20 -24.80
CA GLU A 34 37.53 19.67 -24.66
C GLU A 34 36.48 20.17 -23.63
N ASP A 35 36.95 20.97 -22.69
CA ASP A 35 36.25 21.56 -21.54
C ASP A 35 35.21 22.62 -21.94
N ASP A 36 34.07 22.65 -21.24
CA ASP A 36 33.43 23.92 -20.88
C ASP A 36 32.56 23.80 -19.62
N GLN A 37 32.84 24.69 -18.66
CA GLN A 37 32.28 24.72 -17.31
C GLN A 37 30.87 25.32 -17.31
N ASN A 38 29.90 24.59 -16.75
CA ASN A 38 28.74 25.17 -16.06
C ASN A 38 28.19 24.15 -15.05
N SER A 39 28.74 24.16 -13.82
CA SER A 39 28.30 23.27 -12.76
C SER A 39 26.99 23.77 -12.14
N VAL A 40 25.90 23.13 -12.58
CA VAL A 40 24.68 23.02 -11.78
C VAL A 40 25.04 22.10 -10.61
N THR A 41 25.08 22.63 -9.39
CA THR A 41 25.33 21.85 -8.17
C THR A 41 24.18 20.87 -7.94
N SER A 42 24.34 19.67 -8.47
CA SER A 42 23.58 18.48 -8.10
C SER A 42 23.88 18.12 -6.64
N SER A 43 22.84 17.97 -5.82
CA SER A 43 22.93 17.43 -4.47
C SER A 43 23.60 16.04 -4.48
N PRO A 44 24.53 15.74 -3.56
CA PRO A 44 25.24 14.47 -3.56
C PRO A 44 24.32 13.33 -3.13
N ASN A 45 24.09 12.39 -4.03
CA ASN A 45 23.58 11.06 -3.70
C ASN A 45 24.76 10.29 -3.05
N LEU A 46 24.79 10.18 -1.72
CA LEU A 46 25.78 9.35 -1.02
C LEU A 46 25.42 7.87 -1.22
N GLU A 47 26.16 7.15 -2.07
CA GLU A 47 26.24 5.69 -1.99
C GLU A 47 26.91 5.31 -0.67
N ALA A 48 26.12 4.97 0.36
CA ALA A 48 26.63 4.52 1.64
C ALA A 48 27.29 3.14 1.50
N LYS A 49 28.55 3.02 1.94
CA LYS A 49 29.33 1.77 1.90
C LYS A 49 28.82 0.78 2.96
N PRO A 50 28.71 -0.53 2.67
CA PRO A 50 28.14 -1.49 3.61
C PRO A 50 29.11 -1.84 4.75
N GLU A 51 28.73 -1.55 5.98
CA GLU A 51 29.55 -1.86 7.17
C GLU A 51 29.49 -3.34 7.58
N ILE A 52 28.39 -4.03 7.26
CA ILE A 52 28.15 -5.43 7.63
C ILE A 52 27.84 -6.23 6.37
N PHE A 53 28.45 -7.40 6.21
CA PHE A 53 28.18 -8.34 5.13
C PHE A 53 27.62 -9.64 5.72
N LEU A 54 26.45 -10.11 5.25
CA LEU A 54 25.89 -11.41 5.62
C LEU A 54 26.12 -12.43 4.48
N SER A 55 27.02 -13.37 4.71
CA SER A 55 27.32 -14.45 3.76
C SER A 55 26.58 -15.72 4.14
N HIS A 56 25.86 -16.29 3.17
CA HIS A 56 24.98 -17.42 3.41
C HIS A 56 24.71 -18.24 2.15
N SER A 57 24.30 -19.50 2.32
CA SER A 57 23.76 -20.31 1.23
C SER A 57 22.30 -19.92 0.91
N GLY A 58 21.84 -20.27 -0.29
CA GLY A 58 20.44 -20.03 -0.68
C GLY A 58 19.41 -20.67 0.27
N ALA A 59 19.75 -21.81 0.88
CA ALA A 59 18.88 -22.49 1.84
C ALA A 59 18.68 -21.69 3.16
N GLN A 60 19.57 -20.76 3.46
CA GLN A 60 19.54 -19.93 4.66
C GLN A 60 18.90 -18.55 4.43
N LYS A 61 18.45 -18.26 3.19
CA LYS A 61 17.89 -16.96 2.82
C LYS A 61 16.75 -16.49 3.75
N PRO A 62 15.75 -17.32 4.13
CA PRO A 62 14.69 -16.87 5.03
C PRO A 62 15.20 -16.45 6.42
N PHE A 63 16.22 -17.13 6.94
CA PHE A 63 16.85 -16.78 8.22
C PHE A 63 17.62 -15.46 8.14
N VAL A 64 18.39 -15.28 7.05
CA VAL A 64 19.21 -14.08 6.84
C VAL A 64 18.37 -12.84 6.55
N GLU A 65 17.27 -12.97 5.79
CA GLU A 65 16.32 -11.87 5.58
C GLU A 65 15.75 -11.38 6.92
N GLN A 66 15.39 -12.29 7.81
CA GLN A 66 14.90 -11.92 9.13
C GLN A 66 16.00 -11.29 10.01
N LEU A 67 17.25 -11.77 9.90
CA LEU A 67 18.39 -11.16 10.59
C LEU A 67 18.71 -9.75 10.06
N CYS A 68 18.57 -9.53 8.75
CA CYS A 68 18.70 -8.21 8.13
C CYS A 68 17.68 -7.24 8.72
N ILE A 69 16.40 -7.64 8.76
CA ILE A 69 15.33 -6.85 9.39
C ILE A 69 15.65 -6.54 10.87
N ASP A 70 16.20 -7.52 11.60
CA ASP A 70 16.56 -7.34 13.01
C ASP A 70 17.75 -6.36 13.20
N LEU A 71 18.70 -6.32 12.27
CA LEU A 71 19.81 -5.34 12.26
C LEU A 71 19.36 -3.94 11.82
N GLU A 72 18.48 -3.84 10.82
CA GLU A 72 17.92 -2.57 10.34
C GLU A 72 17.11 -1.86 11.42
N ARG A 73 16.41 -2.63 12.27
CA ARG A 73 15.74 -2.11 13.48
C ARG A 73 16.69 -1.43 14.46
N HIS A 74 17.99 -1.72 14.37
CA HIS A 74 19.05 -1.10 15.16
C HIS A 74 19.91 -0.13 14.33
N ASN A 75 19.39 0.36 13.20
CA ASN A 75 20.04 1.30 12.27
C ASN A 75 21.32 0.77 11.60
N HIS A 76 21.45 -0.55 11.47
CA HIS A 76 22.52 -1.16 10.69
C HIS A 76 21.93 -1.80 9.42
N PHE A 77 22.43 -1.41 8.25
CA PHE A 77 21.94 -1.85 6.95
C PHE A 77 22.94 -2.82 6.32
N PRO A 78 22.83 -4.14 6.60
CA PRO A 78 23.80 -5.10 6.13
C PRO A 78 23.61 -5.41 4.63
N PHE A 79 24.72 -5.70 3.96
CA PHE A 79 24.75 -6.19 2.59
C PHE A 79 24.63 -7.72 2.57
N PHE A 80 23.75 -8.25 1.71
CA PHE A 80 23.62 -9.69 1.45
C PHE A 80 23.04 -9.93 0.04
N ASP A 81 23.23 -11.13 -0.52
CA ASP A 81 22.81 -11.46 -1.89
C ASP A 81 21.31 -11.90 -1.96
N GLN A 82 20.43 -10.99 -2.41
CA GLN A 82 19.01 -11.27 -2.69
C GLN A 82 18.81 -11.89 -4.08
N ARG A 83 19.06 -13.19 -4.27
CA ARG A 83 18.79 -13.80 -5.59
C ARG A 83 17.29 -13.92 -5.90
N ASP A 84 16.81 -13.00 -6.73
CA ASP A 84 16.25 -13.21 -8.08
C ASP A 84 16.49 -11.98 -9.00
N ASP A 85 17.02 -10.88 -8.45
CA ASP A 85 17.16 -9.57 -9.10
C ASP A 85 18.36 -8.73 -8.60
N SER A 86 19.27 -9.30 -7.80
CA SER A 86 20.38 -8.59 -7.13
C SER A 86 21.56 -8.14 -8.02
N LEU A 87 21.37 -7.94 -9.33
CA LEU A 87 22.37 -7.30 -10.21
C LEU A 87 21.75 -6.20 -11.07
N SER A 88 22.33 -5.01 -11.03
CA SER A 88 22.25 -4.08 -12.16
C SER A 88 22.84 -4.76 -13.40
N LYS A 89 22.06 -4.90 -14.48
CA LYS A 89 22.47 -5.54 -15.74
C LYS A 89 23.84 -4.98 -16.20
N GLY A 90 24.87 -5.82 -16.27
CA GLY A 90 26.18 -5.48 -16.87
C GLY A 90 27.43 -5.56 -15.98
N LYS A 91 27.33 -5.73 -14.65
CA LYS A 91 28.52 -5.91 -13.77
C LYS A 91 28.81 -7.39 -13.49
N LYS A 92 30.10 -7.78 -13.51
CA LYS A 92 30.54 -9.13 -13.09
C LYS A 92 30.35 -9.26 -11.57
N PHE A 93 29.80 -10.39 -11.13
CA PHE A 93 29.42 -10.66 -9.73
C PHE A 93 30.63 -10.78 -8.77
N ALA A 94 31.77 -11.29 -9.25
CA ALA A 94 32.96 -11.51 -8.42
C ALA A 94 33.67 -10.21 -7.93
N PRO A 95 33.85 -9.15 -8.76
CA PRO A 95 34.38 -7.86 -8.30
C PRO A 95 33.59 -7.23 -7.15
N LEU A 96 32.25 -7.23 -7.23
CA LEU A 96 31.38 -6.60 -6.23
C LEU A 96 31.54 -7.24 -4.83
N ILE A 97 31.64 -8.57 -4.77
CA ILE A 97 31.89 -9.29 -3.52
C ILE A 97 33.29 -9.02 -3.01
N SER A 98 34.30 -8.98 -3.88
CA SER A 98 35.67 -8.69 -3.48
C SER A 98 35.82 -7.27 -2.93
N ASP A 99 35.13 -6.29 -3.51
CA ASP A 99 35.15 -4.90 -3.06
C ASP A 99 34.39 -4.76 -1.74
N ALA A 100 33.20 -5.36 -1.64
CA ALA A 100 32.43 -5.37 -0.40
C ALA A 100 33.17 -6.08 0.76
N ALA A 101 33.92 -7.15 0.48
CA ALA A 101 34.77 -7.83 1.45
C ALA A 101 35.97 -6.98 1.92
N LYS A 102 36.48 -6.08 1.06
CA LYS A 102 37.53 -5.12 1.43
C LYS A 102 36.97 -3.98 2.27
N GLU A 103 35.73 -3.58 2.03
CA GLU A 103 35.15 -2.38 2.64
C GLU A 103 34.32 -2.63 3.91
N CYS A 104 33.82 -3.85 4.14
CA CYS A 104 33.01 -4.13 5.33
C CYS A 104 33.83 -4.16 6.62
N LYS A 105 33.19 -3.82 7.75
CA LYS A 105 33.77 -3.89 9.10
C LYS A 105 33.57 -5.28 9.71
N VAL A 106 32.41 -5.89 9.49
CA VAL A 106 32.07 -7.23 9.98
C VAL A 106 31.51 -8.10 8.85
N ALA A 107 32.13 -9.26 8.64
CA ALA A 107 31.59 -10.31 7.78
C ALA A 107 31.00 -11.44 8.63
N VAL A 108 29.68 -11.60 8.55
CA VAL A 108 28.91 -12.63 9.25
C VAL A 108 28.78 -13.84 8.33
N VAL A 109 29.33 -14.98 8.76
CA VAL A 109 29.41 -16.21 7.95
C VAL A 109 28.42 -17.23 8.51
N VAL A 110 27.28 -17.42 7.84
CA VAL A 110 26.24 -18.36 8.29
C VAL A 110 26.57 -19.77 7.82
N LEU A 111 27.30 -20.52 8.64
CA LEU A 111 27.81 -21.84 8.32
C LEU A 111 26.73 -22.93 8.39
N SER A 112 26.54 -23.65 7.29
CA SER A 112 25.78 -24.91 7.20
C SER A 112 26.48 -25.88 6.24
N ARG A 113 26.00 -27.12 6.13
CA ARG A 113 26.51 -28.07 5.11
C ARG A 113 26.26 -27.56 3.69
N GLU A 114 25.13 -26.88 3.46
CA GLU A 114 24.78 -26.26 2.19
C GLU A 114 25.69 -25.08 1.86
N TYR A 115 26.14 -24.32 2.87
CA TYR A 115 27.17 -23.30 2.71
C TYR A 115 28.46 -23.92 2.16
N LEU A 116 28.96 -24.98 2.81
CA LEU A 116 30.21 -25.66 2.44
C LEU A 116 30.16 -26.36 1.08
N THR A 117 28.98 -26.49 0.48
CA THR A 117 28.77 -27.13 -0.84
C THR A 117 28.28 -26.15 -1.91
N SER A 118 28.19 -24.86 -1.57
CA SER A 118 27.78 -23.80 -2.51
C SER A 118 29.00 -23.00 -2.96
N THR A 119 29.21 -22.90 -4.28
CA THR A 119 30.38 -22.21 -4.85
C THR A 119 30.48 -20.74 -4.44
N TRP A 120 29.38 -19.99 -4.48
CA TRP A 120 29.40 -18.55 -4.21
C TRP A 120 29.71 -18.18 -2.75
N PRO A 121 29.05 -18.75 -1.74
CA PRO A 121 29.40 -18.49 -0.34
C PRO A 121 30.83 -18.94 0.01
N MET A 122 31.35 -19.97 -0.65
CA MET A 122 32.75 -20.39 -0.48
C MET A 122 33.73 -19.39 -1.09
N LEU A 123 33.41 -18.78 -2.24
CA LEU A 123 34.19 -17.68 -2.81
C LEU A 123 34.18 -16.44 -1.91
N GLU A 124 33.02 -16.11 -1.33
CA GLU A 124 32.89 -15.03 -0.33
C GLU A 124 33.78 -15.29 0.89
N LEU A 125 33.76 -16.51 1.43
CA LEU A 125 34.61 -16.89 2.57
C LEU A 125 36.11 -16.73 2.27
N VAL A 126 36.55 -17.17 1.08
CA VAL A 126 37.92 -16.97 0.63
C VAL A 126 38.25 -15.48 0.50
N ALA A 127 37.33 -14.67 -0.04
CA ALA A 127 37.51 -13.24 -0.17
C ALA A 127 37.67 -12.55 1.21
N PHE A 128 36.84 -12.88 2.20
CA PHE A 128 36.98 -12.31 3.55
C PHE A 128 38.29 -12.71 4.23
N VAL A 129 38.69 -13.98 4.10
CA VAL A 129 39.96 -14.49 4.64
C VAL A 129 41.16 -13.78 4.00
N ARG A 130 41.14 -13.61 2.67
CA ARG A 130 42.17 -12.86 1.94
C ARG A 130 42.18 -11.40 2.35
N ALA A 131 41.03 -10.75 2.39
CA ALA A 131 40.89 -9.35 2.80
C ALA A 131 41.43 -9.15 4.22
N LYS A 132 41.04 -10.00 5.18
CA LYS A 132 41.52 -9.93 6.58
C LYS A 132 43.03 -10.07 6.72
N ARG A 133 43.68 -10.90 5.89
CA ARG A 133 45.13 -11.11 5.92
C ARG A 133 45.92 -9.95 5.30
N SER A 134 45.48 -9.40 4.18
CA SER A 134 46.31 -8.49 3.36
C SER A 134 45.73 -7.11 3.06
N GLU A 135 44.41 -6.91 3.10
CA GLU A 135 43.77 -5.70 2.54
C GLU A 135 43.02 -4.89 3.61
N ASN A 136 42.22 -5.55 4.47
CA ASN A 136 41.45 -4.98 5.57
C ASN A 136 41.73 -5.74 6.86
N LYS A 137 42.81 -5.38 7.56
CA LYS A 137 43.22 -6.02 8.82
C LYS A 137 42.23 -5.80 9.97
N SER A 138 41.35 -4.81 9.86
CA SER A 138 40.28 -4.52 10.83
C SER A 138 39.01 -5.34 10.62
N LEU A 139 38.91 -6.11 9.53
CA LEU A 139 37.74 -6.94 9.26
C LEU A 139 37.56 -8.00 10.35
N GLU A 140 36.40 -7.99 11.00
CA GLU A 140 36.00 -9.05 11.91
C GLU A 140 35.18 -10.12 11.20
N LEU A 141 35.50 -11.39 11.48
CA LEU A 141 34.75 -12.53 10.96
C LEU A 141 33.89 -13.06 12.11
N LEU A 142 32.59 -13.19 11.89
CA LEU A 142 31.67 -13.75 12.87
C LEU A 142 31.03 -15.03 12.32
N PRO A 143 31.57 -16.22 12.66
CA PRO A 143 30.96 -17.48 12.25
C PRO A 143 29.68 -17.76 13.06
N LEU A 144 28.61 -18.07 12.35
CA LEU A 144 27.32 -18.49 12.90
C LEU A 144 27.05 -19.94 12.48
N PHE A 145 27.19 -20.87 13.42
CA PHE A 145 26.94 -22.29 13.17
C PHE A 145 25.43 -22.54 13.16
N TYR A 146 24.85 -22.60 11.97
CA TYR A 146 23.42 -22.78 11.73
C TYR A 146 23.19 -24.15 11.07
N LYS A 147 22.86 -25.14 11.90
CA LYS A 147 22.75 -26.57 11.50
C LYS A 147 24.07 -27.18 10.98
N ALA A 148 25.21 -26.57 11.34
CA ALA A 148 26.54 -27.15 11.23
C ALA A 148 27.22 -27.14 12.61
N SER A 149 28.30 -27.89 12.74
CA SER A 149 29.11 -28.00 13.94
C SER A 149 30.58 -27.74 13.63
N VAL A 150 31.38 -27.50 14.67
CA VAL A 150 32.85 -27.37 14.52
C VAL A 150 33.48 -28.65 13.95
N ALA A 151 32.85 -29.81 14.19
CA ALA A 151 33.30 -31.09 13.63
C ALA A 151 33.21 -31.11 12.10
N ASP A 152 32.19 -30.47 11.51
CA ASP A 152 32.06 -30.34 10.06
C ASP A 152 33.21 -29.52 9.45
N LEU A 153 33.95 -28.73 10.23
CA LEU A 153 35.12 -27.97 9.76
C LEU A 153 36.46 -28.65 10.10
N SER A 154 36.44 -29.87 10.66
CA SER A 154 37.65 -30.58 11.09
C SER A 154 38.57 -30.94 9.91
N GLU A 155 39.87 -31.15 10.16
CA GLU A 155 40.79 -31.61 9.11
C GLU A 155 40.35 -32.95 8.51
N GLU A 156 39.71 -33.80 9.31
CA GLU A 156 39.18 -35.09 8.85
C GLU A 156 38.00 -34.88 7.90
N SER A 157 37.04 -34.02 8.24
CA SER A 157 35.92 -33.65 7.35
C SER A 157 36.40 -32.91 6.10
N ILE A 158 37.36 -31.97 6.21
CA ILE A 158 37.97 -31.30 5.07
C ILE A 158 38.59 -32.35 4.13
N LYS A 159 39.39 -33.27 4.66
CA LYS A 159 40.12 -34.27 3.85
C LYS A 159 39.18 -35.29 3.21
N ASN A 160 38.27 -35.86 3.99
CA ASN A 160 37.52 -37.06 3.61
C ASN A 160 36.13 -36.75 3.05
N GLU A 161 35.49 -35.64 3.45
CA GLU A 161 34.13 -35.28 3.04
C GLU A 161 34.11 -34.11 2.04
N TRP A 162 34.80 -33.01 2.34
CA TRP A 162 34.63 -31.76 1.58
C TRP A 162 35.55 -31.65 0.36
N ARG A 163 36.84 -31.96 0.47
CA ARG A 163 37.78 -31.92 -0.67
C ARG A 163 37.28 -32.70 -1.90
N PRO A 164 36.77 -33.95 -1.76
CA PRO A 164 36.17 -34.66 -2.89
C PRO A 164 35.00 -33.92 -3.54
N ARG A 165 34.13 -33.29 -2.74
CA ARG A 165 33.00 -32.51 -3.23
C ARG A 165 33.44 -31.21 -3.89
N TRP A 166 34.41 -30.51 -3.33
CA TRP A 166 34.97 -29.26 -3.86
C TRP A 166 35.69 -29.46 -5.19
N MET A 167 36.39 -30.59 -5.39
CA MET A 167 36.99 -30.92 -6.69
C MET A 167 35.98 -30.95 -7.83
N GLY A 168 34.72 -31.32 -7.56
CA GLY A 168 33.64 -31.29 -8.55
C GLY A 168 32.99 -29.92 -8.76
N LEU A 169 33.25 -28.95 -7.86
CA LEU A 169 32.63 -27.62 -7.88
C LEU A 169 33.59 -26.52 -8.38
N VAL A 170 34.89 -26.70 -8.17
CA VAL A 170 35.93 -25.74 -8.55
C VAL A 170 36.08 -25.66 -10.07
N ARG A 171 36.16 -24.45 -10.62
CA ARG A 171 36.37 -24.16 -12.04
C ARG A 171 37.48 -23.13 -12.19
N SER A 172 38.67 -23.57 -12.61
CA SER A 172 39.90 -22.75 -12.70
C SER A 172 39.74 -21.35 -13.33
N GLU A 173 38.82 -21.18 -14.29
CA GLU A 173 38.45 -19.91 -14.93
C GLU A 173 37.87 -18.85 -13.97
N ARG A 174 37.38 -19.26 -12.78
CA ARG A 174 36.80 -18.38 -11.74
C ARG A 174 37.79 -18.04 -10.63
N GLY A 175 39.03 -18.55 -10.70
CA GLY A 175 40.06 -18.34 -9.70
C GLY A 175 39.78 -19.07 -8.37
N ASP A 176 38.87 -20.04 -8.33
CA ASP A 176 38.70 -20.93 -7.18
C ASP A 176 39.74 -22.07 -7.21
N ASN A 177 40.18 -22.48 -6.02
CA ASN A 177 41.01 -23.66 -5.83
C ASN A 177 40.59 -24.34 -4.53
N VAL A 178 40.48 -25.67 -4.57
CA VAL A 178 40.15 -26.53 -3.43
C VAL A 178 41.06 -26.24 -2.23
N GLU A 179 42.33 -25.93 -2.46
CA GLU A 179 43.26 -25.60 -1.38
C GLU A 179 42.97 -24.25 -0.74
N GLU A 180 42.50 -23.26 -1.50
CA GLU A 180 42.08 -21.97 -0.93
C GLU A 180 40.81 -22.10 -0.11
N TRP A 181 39.85 -22.92 -0.57
CA TRP A 181 38.64 -23.23 0.19
C TRP A 181 38.97 -23.97 1.48
N ALA A 182 39.86 -24.97 1.41
CA ALA A 182 40.34 -25.67 2.59
C ALA A 182 41.05 -24.73 3.57
N ALA A 183 41.89 -23.81 3.07
CA ALA A 183 42.54 -22.81 3.91
C ALA A 183 41.54 -21.86 4.58
N ALA A 184 40.54 -21.37 3.85
CA ALA A 184 39.54 -20.47 4.39
C ALA A 184 38.64 -21.14 5.45
N VAL A 185 38.30 -22.42 5.27
CA VAL A 185 37.58 -23.23 6.28
C VAL A 185 38.41 -23.43 7.54
N ARG A 186 39.73 -23.63 7.42
CA ARG A 186 40.63 -23.73 8.58
C ARG A 186 40.69 -22.42 9.36
N GLU A 187 40.72 -21.30 8.65
CA GLU A 187 40.76 -19.98 9.25
C GLU A 187 39.48 -19.68 10.02
N ILE A 188 38.31 -19.85 9.38
CA ILE A 188 37.04 -19.55 10.03
C ILE A 188 36.76 -20.49 11.21
N ARG A 189 37.25 -21.74 11.16
CA ARG A 189 37.20 -22.68 12.29
C ARG A 189 37.95 -22.18 13.52
N ALA A 190 39.04 -21.43 13.33
CA ALA A 190 39.82 -20.90 14.44
C ALA A 190 39.19 -19.65 15.08
N VAL A 191 38.07 -19.15 14.53
CA VAL A 191 37.37 -17.97 15.04
C VAL A 191 36.19 -18.41 15.93
N ASN A 192 36.06 -17.76 17.09
CA ASN A 192 34.93 -18.00 17.99
C ASN A 192 33.62 -17.54 17.33
N GLY A 193 32.63 -18.42 17.37
CA GLY A 193 31.32 -18.19 16.76
C GLY A 193 30.16 -18.48 17.71
N LEU A 194 28.96 -18.22 17.23
CA LEU A 194 27.72 -18.57 17.92
C LEU A 194 27.20 -19.90 17.38
N ASN A 195 26.74 -20.77 18.27
CA ASN A 195 26.18 -22.07 17.88
C ASN A 195 24.68 -22.08 18.12
N PHE A 196 23.92 -22.28 17.05
CA PHE A 196 22.45 -22.33 17.08
C PHE A 196 21.89 -23.31 18.13
N GLU A 197 22.57 -24.43 18.36
CA GLU A 197 22.16 -25.45 19.33
C GLU A 197 22.14 -24.92 20.78
N HIS A 198 23.01 -23.95 21.11
CA HIS A 198 23.05 -23.36 22.46
C HIS A 198 21.82 -22.52 22.79
N PHE A 199 21.01 -22.15 21.78
CA PHE A 199 19.82 -21.32 21.93
C PHE A 199 18.53 -22.16 21.90
N GLY A 200 18.63 -23.46 22.22
CA GLY A 200 17.49 -24.37 22.24
C GLY A 200 16.83 -24.54 20.87
N LYS A 201 17.60 -24.35 19.79
CA LYS A 201 17.11 -24.33 18.40
C LYS A 201 16.05 -23.27 18.12
N SER A 202 16.02 -22.20 18.92
CA SER A 202 15.16 -21.04 18.67
C SER A 202 15.88 -20.03 17.78
N GLU A 203 15.41 -19.85 16.55
CA GLU A 203 15.99 -18.86 15.63
C GLU A 203 15.85 -17.43 16.15
N MET A 204 14.78 -17.14 16.88
CA MET A 204 14.56 -15.84 17.50
C MET A 204 15.66 -15.52 18.52
N LYS A 205 15.86 -16.38 19.53
CA LYS A 205 16.90 -16.20 20.56
C LYS A 205 18.29 -16.16 19.94
N TYR A 206 18.51 -16.96 18.90
CA TYR A 206 19.77 -16.97 18.18
C TYR A 206 20.02 -15.63 17.47
N ARG A 207 19.05 -15.10 16.72
CA ARG A 207 19.16 -13.79 16.05
C ARG A 207 19.32 -12.63 17.02
N GLU A 208 18.61 -12.63 18.14
CA GLU A 208 18.75 -11.59 19.17
C GLU A 208 20.18 -11.50 19.71
N GLU A 209 20.80 -12.65 20.02
CA GLU A 209 22.19 -12.66 20.47
C GLU A 209 23.15 -12.31 19.33
N ILE A 210 22.88 -12.74 18.08
CA ILE A 210 23.68 -12.33 16.91
C ILE A 210 23.67 -10.82 16.75
N VAL A 211 22.50 -10.17 16.76
CA VAL A 211 22.37 -8.71 16.65
C VAL A 211 23.15 -8.05 17.76
N LYS A 212 22.97 -8.49 19.00
CA LYS A 212 23.70 -7.95 20.15
C LYS A 212 25.22 -8.09 20.03
N GLN A 213 25.74 -9.16 19.44
CA GLN A 213 27.17 -9.29 19.17
C GLN A 213 27.60 -8.35 18.05
N ILE A 214 26.87 -8.29 16.92
CA ILE A 214 27.19 -7.39 15.81
C ILE A 214 27.20 -5.92 16.26
N LEU A 215 26.27 -5.49 17.12
CA LEU A 215 26.24 -4.13 17.68
C LEU A 215 27.45 -3.78 18.56
N LYS A 216 28.13 -4.79 19.14
CA LYS A 216 29.40 -4.56 19.85
C LYS A 216 30.58 -4.42 18.90
N LEU A 217 30.55 -5.17 17.79
CA LEU A 217 31.62 -5.19 16.79
C LEU A 217 31.53 -3.99 15.83
N VAL A 218 30.32 -3.52 15.56
CA VAL A 218 30.03 -2.28 14.84
C VAL A 218 29.21 -1.38 15.77
N PRO A 219 29.84 -0.70 16.75
CA PRO A 219 29.16 0.32 17.52
C PRO A 219 28.68 1.41 16.54
N SER A 220 27.39 1.73 16.58
CA SER A 220 26.87 2.89 15.85
C SER A 220 27.64 4.14 16.28
N ASP A 221 28.19 4.90 15.32
CA ASP A 221 28.77 6.25 15.56
C ASP A 221 27.72 7.25 16.14
N LEU A 222 26.46 6.81 16.24
CA LEU A 222 25.31 7.53 16.80
C LEU A 222 24.84 7.02 18.18
N LEU A 223 25.61 6.16 18.87
CA LEU A 223 25.32 5.80 20.26
C LEU A 223 25.84 6.88 21.22
N PHE A 224 24.97 7.86 21.49
CA PHE A 224 24.99 8.58 22.77
C PHE A 224 24.95 7.55 23.90
N ASP A 225 26.04 7.47 24.66
CA ASP A 225 26.16 6.66 25.86
C ASP A 225 25.16 7.13 26.93
N THR A 226 24.02 6.45 27.02
CA THR A 226 22.97 6.73 28.00
C THR A 226 23.38 6.43 29.44
N SER A 227 24.55 5.81 29.67
CA SER A 227 25.06 5.58 31.03
C SER A 227 25.67 6.83 31.68
N LYS A 228 25.89 7.90 30.90
CA LYS A 228 26.30 9.23 31.41
C LYS A 228 25.14 10.20 31.67
N ILE A 229 23.88 9.78 31.43
CA ILE A 229 22.69 10.64 31.64
C ILE A 229 22.29 10.73 33.13
N SER A 230 22.92 9.99 34.04
CA SER A 230 22.76 10.27 35.47
C SER A 230 23.55 11.49 35.95
N ASP A 231 24.46 12.05 35.14
CA ASP A 231 25.30 13.20 35.51
C ASP A 231 25.11 14.45 34.62
N CYS A 232 24.29 14.42 33.57
CA CYS A 232 23.97 15.62 32.80
C CYS A 232 22.76 16.37 33.39
N ASP A 233 22.86 16.68 34.68
CA ASP A 233 22.05 17.69 35.35
C ASP A 233 22.99 18.84 35.70
N ARG A 234 23.50 19.56 34.67
CA ARG A 234 24.00 20.96 34.70
C ARG A 234 24.58 21.39 33.34
N THR A 235 24.00 22.49 32.83
CA THR A 235 24.58 23.50 31.91
C THR A 235 24.98 23.06 30.50
N TRP A 236 24.01 23.04 29.57
CA TRP A 236 24.24 23.53 28.19
C TRP A 236 23.53 24.89 28.06
N GLU A 237 24.27 25.97 28.20
CA GLU A 237 23.81 27.37 27.99
C GLU A 237 24.11 27.85 26.55
N GLY A 238 23.92 26.97 25.56
CA GLY A 238 23.96 27.33 24.15
C GLY A 238 22.55 27.43 23.60
N ASN A 239 22.05 28.64 23.34
CA ASN A 239 20.78 28.83 22.62
C ASN A 239 20.92 28.24 21.20
N LEU A 240 20.24 27.12 20.93
CA LEU A 240 19.88 26.81 19.55
C LEU A 240 19.03 27.99 19.02
N PRO A 241 19.24 28.45 17.78
CA PRO A 241 18.36 29.45 17.19
C PRO A 241 16.94 28.86 17.11
N GLU A 242 15.95 29.58 17.64
CA GLU A 242 14.54 29.18 17.58
C GLU A 242 14.17 28.85 16.14
N LEU A 243 13.83 27.58 15.89
CA LEU A 243 13.33 27.16 14.58
C LEU A 243 12.05 27.94 14.25
N PRO A 244 11.92 28.52 13.04
CA PRO A 244 10.66 29.08 12.58
C PRO A 244 9.51 28.08 12.70
N GLN A 245 8.36 28.54 13.18
CA GLN A 245 7.19 27.69 13.45
C GLN A 245 6.76 26.84 12.24
N PHE A 246 6.89 27.36 11.02
CA PHE A 246 6.55 26.61 9.80
C PHE A 246 7.50 25.44 9.54
N LEU A 247 8.78 25.54 9.91
CA LEU A 247 9.75 24.43 9.80
C LEU A 247 9.50 23.38 10.88
N LEU A 248 9.14 23.79 12.09
CA LEU A 248 8.68 22.87 13.14
C LEU A 248 7.48 22.04 12.67
N GLU A 249 6.48 22.70 12.08
CA GLU A 249 5.30 22.02 11.54
C GLU A 249 5.65 21.09 10.37
N ASP A 250 6.55 21.48 9.47
CA ASP A 250 6.98 20.61 8.36
C ASP A 250 7.76 19.38 8.87
N ILE A 251 8.70 19.56 9.81
CA ILE A 251 9.45 18.45 10.41
C ILE A 251 8.51 17.50 11.14
N LEU A 252 7.56 18.02 11.93
CA LEU A 252 6.58 17.19 12.64
C LEU A 252 5.69 16.39 11.70
N ASN A 253 5.24 17.00 10.60
CA ASN A 253 4.41 16.29 9.63
C ASN A 253 5.21 15.27 8.80
N ARG A 254 6.54 15.35 8.78
CA ARG A 254 7.45 14.32 8.24
C ARG A 254 7.76 13.20 9.25
N LEU A 255 7.70 13.48 10.54
CA LEU A 255 7.74 12.45 11.58
C LEU A 255 6.39 11.74 11.61
N GLU A 256 6.16 10.79 10.71
CA GLU A 256 4.88 10.10 10.62
C GLU A 256 4.60 9.20 11.84
N ASP A 257 5.68 8.71 12.47
CA ASP A 257 5.61 7.76 13.56
C ASP A 257 5.32 8.42 14.91
N ALA A 258 4.22 8.01 15.57
CA ALA A 258 3.86 8.43 16.93
C ALA A 258 5.00 8.32 17.95
N LYS A 259 5.83 7.28 17.87
CA LYS A 259 6.97 7.12 18.79
C LYS A 259 8.04 8.17 18.53
N ASP A 260 8.32 8.50 17.28
CA ASP A 260 9.33 9.50 16.94
C ASP A 260 8.85 10.90 17.24
N ILE A 261 7.55 11.19 17.04
CA ILE A 261 6.91 12.41 17.55
C ILE A 261 7.06 12.50 19.07
N SER A 262 6.74 11.42 19.80
CA SER A 262 6.89 11.37 21.26
C SER A 262 8.34 11.60 21.72
N LYS A 263 9.33 10.95 21.07
CA LYS A 263 10.76 11.13 21.38
C LYS A 263 11.21 12.56 21.10
N ALA A 264 10.89 13.09 19.93
CA ALA A 264 11.32 14.42 19.53
C ALA A 264 10.72 15.48 20.45
N LYS A 265 9.49 15.29 20.94
CA LYS A 265 8.89 16.11 22.01
C LYS A 265 9.64 16.02 23.35
N MET A 266 10.12 14.84 23.73
CA MET A 266 10.91 14.69 24.96
C MET A 266 12.27 15.39 24.86
N VAL A 267 12.94 15.26 23.71
CA VAL A 267 14.34 15.65 23.54
C VAL A 267 14.49 17.12 23.09
N CYS A 268 13.53 17.69 22.37
CA CYS A 268 13.64 19.05 21.82
C CYS A 268 12.95 20.09 22.71
N LYS A 269 13.72 21.09 23.20
CA LYS A 269 13.21 22.22 23.99
C LYS A 269 12.29 23.12 23.16
N ASP A 270 12.71 23.48 21.95
CA ASP A 270 11.93 24.33 21.04
C ASP A 270 10.56 23.72 20.73
N TRP A 271 10.44 22.39 20.74
CA TRP A 271 9.17 21.70 20.52
C TRP A 271 8.29 21.66 21.76
N ARG A 272 8.89 21.55 22.94
CA ARG A 272 8.17 21.74 24.21
C ARG A 272 7.61 23.16 24.30
N ASP A 273 8.40 24.14 23.89
CA ASP A 273 8.05 25.56 23.96
C ASP A 273 7.08 25.97 22.83
N ALA A 274 7.23 25.40 21.62
CA ALA A 274 6.30 25.57 20.51
C ALA A 274 5.03 24.73 20.64
N GLY A 275 4.97 23.77 21.57
CA GLY A 275 3.95 22.71 21.65
C GLY A 275 2.50 23.20 21.58
N ASN A 276 2.21 24.36 22.17
CA ASN A 276 0.86 24.94 22.13
C ASN A 276 0.52 25.59 20.79
N LYS A 277 1.52 26.03 20.01
CA LYS A 277 1.37 26.79 18.77
C LYS A 277 1.18 25.91 17.54
N ILE A 278 1.43 24.60 17.64
CA ILE A 278 1.29 23.66 16.51
C ILE A 278 -0.16 23.63 16.03
N ARG A 279 -0.38 23.96 14.75
CA ARG A 279 -1.73 24.02 14.17
C ARG A 279 -2.13 22.80 13.35
N SER A 280 -1.16 22.04 12.86
CA SER A 280 -1.41 20.84 12.06
C SER A 280 -0.55 19.67 12.52
N LEU A 281 -1.17 18.50 12.70
CA LEU A 281 -0.46 17.29 13.11
C LEU A 281 -1.01 16.05 12.41
N ARG A 282 -0.09 15.20 11.93
CA ARG A 282 -0.36 13.86 11.43
C ARG A 282 0.31 12.82 12.32
N ILE A 283 -0.43 11.79 12.74
CA ILE A 283 0.06 10.68 13.55
C ILE A 283 -0.31 9.36 12.87
N VAL A 284 0.69 8.53 12.59
CA VAL A 284 0.50 7.21 11.95
C VAL A 284 0.79 6.07 12.92
N CYS A 285 -0.13 5.11 12.96
CA CYS A 285 0.03 3.83 13.62
C CYS A 285 0.61 2.83 12.62
N LEU A 286 1.89 2.50 12.81
CA LEU A 286 2.62 1.56 12.00
C LEU A 286 2.33 0.10 12.39
N ASP A 287 2.44 -0.83 11.43
CA ASP A 287 2.21 -2.27 11.63
C ASP A 287 3.17 -2.90 12.65
N VAL A 288 4.39 -2.35 12.78
CA VAL A 288 5.36 -2.76 13.79
C VAL A 288 4.80 -2.64 15.22
N TYR A 289 3.90 -1.69 15.48
CA TYR A 289 3.24 -1.55 16.78
C TYR A 289 2.24 -2.66 17.05
N HIS A 290 1.55 -3.11 16.01
CA HIS A 290 0.66 -4.25 16.11
C HIS A 290 1.45 -5.55 16.35
N GLU A 291 2.54 -5.80 15.64
CA GLU A 291 3.35 -7.02 15.84
C GLU A 291 3.96 -7.09 17.26
N ARG A 292 4.51 -5.98 17.76
CA ARG A 292 5.02 -5.90 19.14
C ARG A 292 3.94 -6.12 20.20
N ALA A 293 2.71 -5.66 19.94
CA ALA A 293 1.56 -5.89 20.84
C ALA A 293 1.05 -7.36 20.78
N ARG A 294 1.41 -8.11 19.74
CA ARG A 294 1.09 -9.54 19.58
C ARG A 294 2.13 -10.46 20.23
N GLU A 295 3.41 -10.19 19.99
CA GLU A 295 4.55 -11.00 20.46
C GLU A 295 4.58 -11.11 22.00
N ASN A 296 4.22 -10.04 22.71
CA ASN A 296 4.23 -9.95 24.17
C ASN A 296 3.12 -10.76 24.90
N ARG A 297 2.45 -11.71 24.24
CA ARG A 297 1.28 -12.41 24.80
C ARG A 297 1.34 -13.94 24.83
N VAL A 298 2.47 -14.56 24.51
CA VAL A 298 2.59 -16.03 24.55
C VAL A 298 2.58 -16.60 25.99
N ASP A 299 2.73 -15.79 27.06
CA ASP A 299 2.93 -16.30 28.45
C ASP A 299 1.79 -16.05 29.46
N LEU A 300 0.52 -15.96 29.04
CA LEU A 300 -0.60 -15.72 29.99
C LEU A 300 -1.67 -16.83 30.05
N SER A 301 -1.41 -18.02 29.49
CA SER A 301 -2.35 -19.16 29.56
C SER A 301 -1.84 -20.44 30.24
N SER A 302 -0.64 -20.46 30.84
CA SER A 302 -0.09 -21.65 31.51
C SER A 302 -0.03 -21.53 33.05
N SER A 303 -1.06 -20.99 33.69
CA SER A 303 -1.20 -21.09 35.15
C SER A 303 -2.65 -21.37 35.56
N LYS A 304 -3.08 -22.62 35.31
CA LYS A 304 -4.15 -23.27 36.07
C LYS A 304 -3.74 -24.71 36.37
N SER A 305 -3.18 -24.93 37.55
CA SER A 305 -3.47 -26.09 38.43
C SER A 305 -2.45 -26.20 39.57
N ALA A 306 -2.81 -25.74 40.76
CA ALA A 306 -2.35 -26.38 42.00
C ALA A 306 -3.35 -26.01 43.10
N GLY A 307 -3.94 -27.05 43.68
CA GLY A 307 -4.97 -26.95 44.70
C GLY A 307 -4.47 -26.43 46.04
N SER A 308 -5.45 -26.03 46.82
CA SER A 308 -5.44 -25.70 48.24
C SER A 308 -4.64 -26.66 49.13
N SER A 309 -3.74 -26.11 49.96
CA SER A 309 -3.55 -26.53 51.35
C SER A 309 -2.94 -25.41 52.20
N SER A 310 -3.37 -25.41 53.46
CA SER A 310 -3.14 -24.48 54.56
C SER A 310 -1.70 -24.44 55.10
N GLY A 311 -1.25 -23.27 55.60
CA GLY A 311 -0.06 -23.18 56.46
C GLY A 311 0.41 -21.74 56.69
N SER A 312 0.86 -21.45 57.90
CA SER A 312 1.09 -20.12 58.49
C SER A 312 2.40 -19.40 58.12
N SER A 313 2.44 -18.12 58.51
CA SER A 313 3.56 -17.33 59.07
C SER A 313 4.68 -16.76 58.16
N THR A 314 4.67 -15.41 58.13
CA THR A 314 5.79 -14.44 58.30
C THR A 314 6.97 -14.37 57.31
N SER A 315 7.04 -13.19 56.67
CA SER A 315 8.22 -12.35 56.33
C SER A 315 9.43 -12.98 55.62
N SER A 316 9.69 -12.52 54.39
CA SER A 316 10.85 -11.67 54.08
C SER A 316 10.93 -11.31 52.59
N SER A 317 11.48 -10.13 52.36
CA SER A 317 11.70 -9.38 51.13
C SER A 317 12.60 -10.06 50.09
N SER A 318 12.27 -9.89 48.81
CA SER A 318 13.18 -9.39 47.73
C SER A 318 12.42 -9.44 46.38
N GLN A 319 12.00 -8.32 45.80
CA GLN A 319 12.74 -7.30 45.03
C GLN A 319 12.47 -7.46 43.52
N ALA A 320 11.55 -6.61 43.05
CA ALA A 320 11.50 -5.96 41.74
C ALA A 320 11.69 -6.80 40.45
N GLY A 321 10.58 -7.27 39.90
CA GLY A 321 10.47 -7.44 38.45
C GLY A 321 10.34 -6.08 37.77
N ARG A 322 11.30 -5.72 36.90
CA ARG A 322 11.18 -4.57 35.98
C ARG A 322 10.03 -4.86 35.00
N SER A 323 8.90 -4.19 35.21
CA SER A 323 7.81 -4.08 34.23
C SER A 323 8.35 -3.41 32.97
N GLU A 324 8.56 -4.17 31.89
CA GLU A 324 8.79 -3.58 30.58
C GLU A 324 7.57 -2.73 30.19
N ASN A 325 7.80 -1.44 29.90
CA ASN A 325 6.76 -0.49 29.54
C ASN A 325 6.00 -0.97 28.30
N HIS A 326 4.78 -1.45 28.50
CA HIS A 326 3.87 -1.86 27.44
C HIS A 326 3.58 -0.68 26.49
N PHE A 327 3.91 -0.83 25.20
CA PHE A 327 3.64 0.21 24.21
C PHE A 327 2.17 0.16 23.79
N ILE A 328 1.37 1.12 24.27
CA ILE A 328 -0.02 1.33 23.85
C ILE A 328 -0.08 2.56 22.94
N PHE A 329 -0.48 2.38 21.68
CA PHE A 329 -0.54 3.48 20.71
C PHE A 329 -1.45 4.62 21.17
N LYS A 330 -2.64 4.29 21.69
CA LYS A 330 -3.60 5.28 22.23
C LYS A 330 -2.97 6.17 23.31
N ASP A 331 -2.18 5.60 24.21
CA ASP A 331 -1.53 6.36 25.28
C ASP A 331 -0.49 7.33 24.72
N GLN A 332 0.22 6.94 23.66
CA GLN A 332 1.14 7.84 22.96
C GLN A 332 0.40 9.00 22.30
N VAL A 333 -0.73 8.73 21.63
CA VAL A 333 -1.56 9.78 21.04
C VAL A 333 -2.02 10.78 22.12
N VAL A 334 -2.54 10.29 23.25
CA VAL A 334 -2.96 11.17 24.35
C VAL A 334 -1.79 12.00 24.87
N LYS A 335 -0.61 11.39 25.09
CA LYS A 335 0.60 12.10 25.54
C LYS A 335 1.08 13.14 24.54
N ILE A 336 1.00 12.87 23.24
CA ILE A 336 1.37 13.82 22.18
C ILE A 336 0.44 15.02 22.23
N LEU A 337 -0.87 14.77 22.24
CA LEU A 337 -1.92 15.79 22.17
C LEU A 337 -2.15 16.56 23.47
N GLU A 338 -1.75 16.02 24.62
CA GLU A 338 -2.03 16.59 25.94
C GLU A 338 -1.71 18.10 26.12
N PRO A 339 -0.55 18.62 25.68
CA PRO A 339 -0.25 20.06 25.75
C PRO A 339 -0.83 20.86 24.57
N MET A 340 -1.27 20.21 23.49
CA MET A 340 -1.63 20.90 22.26
C MET A 340 -3.06 21.44 22.35
N SER A 341 -3.23 22.76 22.30
CA SER A 341 -4.54 23.43 22.40
C SER A 341 -4.93 24.24 21.15
N GLU A 342 -3.99 24.60 20.28
CA GLU A 342 -4.26 25.36 19.05
C GLU A 342 -4.36 24.51 17.77
N ILE A 343 -4.51 23.19 17.89
CA ILE A 343 -4.62 22.31 16.71
C ILE A 343 -5.86 22.69 15.90
N VAL A 344 -5.62 23.11 14.65
CA VAL A 344 -6.64 23.39 13.64
C VAL A 344 -6.91 22.15 12.77
N GLN A 345 -5.86 21.37 12.48
CA GLN A 345 -5.94 20.17 11.64
C GLN A 345 -5.28 18.97 12.31
N LEU A 346 -6.03 17.88 12.46
CA LEU A 346 -5.55 16.64 13.06
C LEU A 346 -5.85 15.45 12.15
N ARG A 347 -4.83 14.61 11.91
CA ARG A 347 -4.95 13.37 11.16
C ARG A 347 -4.35 12.22 11.96
N ILE A 348 -5.18 11.24 12.35
CA ILE A 348 -4.74 10.03 13.07
C ILE A 348 -5.06 8.82 12.20
N GLU A 349 -4.06 8.06 11.80
CA GLU A 349 -4.23 7.01 10.80
C GLU A 349 -3.54 5.72 11.14
N VAL A 350 -4.14 4.62 10.71
CA VAL A 350 -3.46 3.32 10.65
C VAL A 350 -2.85 3.14 9.26
N GLU A 351 -1.65 2.59 9.16
CA GLU A 351 -1.01 2.40 7.85
C GLU A 351 -1.76 1.40 6.95
N PRO A 352 -1.71 1.53 5.60
CA PRO A 352 -2.48 0.69 4.69
C PRO A 352 -2.21 -0.81 4.83
N LYS A 353 -0.95 -1.19 5.07
CA LYS A 353 -0.55 -2.59 5.28
C LYS A 353 -1.34 -3.21 6.42
N LEU A 354 -1.41 -2.52 7.57
CA LEU A 354 -2.15 -2.95 8.73
C LEU A 354 -3.66 -2.93 8.52
N GLN A 355 -4.20 -1.92 7.82
CA GLN A 355 -5.63 -1.88 7.45
C GLN A 355 -6.08 -3.11 6.63
N SER A 356 -5.17 -3.64 5.79
CA SER A 356 -5.42 -4.81 4.94
C SER A 356 -5.21 -6.16 5.63
N LYS A 357 -4.62 -6.19 6.84
CA LYS A 357 -4.33 -7.45 7.54
C LYS A 357 -5.59 -8.08 8.12
N THR A 358 -5.75 -9.38 7.91
CA THR A 358 -6.75 -10.18 8.62
C THR A 358 -6.33 -10.38 10.07
N VAL A 359 -7.10 -9.80 10.99
CA VAL A 359 -6.87 -9.94 12.43
C VAL A 359 -7.69 -11.13 12.98
N PRO A 360 -7.06 -12.11 13.66
CA PRO A 360 -7.73 -13.17 14.41
C PRO A 360 -8.89 -12.66 15.26
N GLU A 361 -9.97 -13.45 15.34
CA GLU A 361 -11.22 -13.02 15.98
C GLU A 361 -11.05 -12.61 17.44
N GLY A 362 -10.21 -13.31 18.20
CA GLY A 362 -9.89 -12.96 19.60
C GLY A 362 -9.23 -11.59 19.77
N GLU A 363 -8.61 -11.06 18.71
CA GLU A 363 -7.94 -9.75 18.72
C GLU A 363 -8.79 -8.63 18.17
N ARG A 364 -9.82 -8.95 17.38
CA ARG A 364 -10.81 -7.98 16.87
C ARG A 364 -11.56 -7.24 17.97
N ARG A 365 -11.48 -7.68 19.23
CA ARG A 365 -12.09 -7.05 20.42
C ARG A 365 -11.12 -6.18 21.24
N ARG A 366 -9.82 -6.11 20.91
CA ARG A 366 -8.86 -5.28 21.64
C ARG A 366 -9.17 -3.79 21.48
N THR A 367 -9.19 -3.05 22.58
CA THR A 367 -9.48 -1.61 22.59
C THR A 367 -8.47 -0.80 21.80
N ASP A 368 -7.21 -1.21 21.76
CA ASP A 368 -6.15 -0.48 21.07
C ASP A 368 -6.36 -0.42 19.55
N PHE A 369 -7.09 -1.39 19.01
CA PHE A 369 -7.46 -1.49 17.59
C PHE A 369 -8.82 -0.83 17.27
N TRP A 370 -9.21 0.15 18.10
CA TRP A 370 -10.46 0.90 17.92
C TRP A 370 -10.21 2.37 18.23
N LEU A 371 -9.72 3.12 17.25
CA LEU A 371 -9.34 4.53 17.41
C LEU A 371 -10.53 5.43 17.68
N VAL A 372 -11.73 5.02 17.30
CA VAL A 372 -12.97 5.78 17.58
C VAL A 372 -13.70 5.31 18.83
N ASP A 373 -12.99 4.70 19.77
CA ASP A 373 -13.47 4.43 21.12
C ASP A 373 -13.91 5.73 21.83
N PRO A 374 -15.18 5.86 22.27
CA PRO A 374 -15.68 7.04 22.97
C PRO A 374 -14.87 7.46 24.20
N TYR A 375 -14.29 6.51 24.95
CA TYR A 375 -13.48 6.84 26.12
C TYR A 375 -12.16 7.48 25.69
N PHE A 376 -11.49 6.90 24.71
CA PHE A 376 -10.26 7.44 24.15
C PHE A 376 -10.46 8.85 23.56
N LEU A 377 -11.53 9.06 22.77
CA LEU A 377 -11.82 10.38 22.18
C LEU A 377 -12.01 11.45 23.26
N ARG A 378 -12.66 11.12 24.38
CA ARG A 378 -12.91 12.07 25.49
C ARG A 378 -11.65 12.53 26.22
N LEU A 379 -10.53 11.83 26.09
CA LEU A 379 -9.28 12.19 26.79
C LEU A 379 -8.59 13.43 26.21
N TRP A 380 -8.74 13.68 24.91
CA TRP A 380 -8.01 14.75 24.21
C TRP A 380 -8.92 15.73 23.47
N LEU A 381 -10.05 15.26 22.94
CA LEU A 381 -10.87 16.04 22.01
C LEU A 381 -11.52 17.29 22.65
N PRO A 382 -11.98 17.29 23.91
CA PRO A 382 -12.50 18.50 24.56
C PRO A 382 -11.48 19.63 24.69
N LYS A 383 -10.17 19.34 24.80
CA LYS A 383 -9.12 20.34 25.00
C LYS A 383 -8.85 21.19 23.75
N MET A 384 -9.06 20.63 22.57
CA MET A 384 -8.82 21.29 21.27
C MET A 384 -10.12 21.51 20.46
N GLY A 385 -11.27 21.18 21.03
CA GLY A 385 -12.55 21.31 20.34
C GLY A 385 -12.90 22.76 19.94
N SER A 386 -12.36 23.75 20.66
CA SER A 386 -12.53 25.17 20.35
C SER A 386 -11.72 25.65 19.14
N THR A 387 -10.71 24.90 18.67
CA THR A 387 -9.77 25.30 17.60
C THR A 387 -9.82 24.37 16.39
N LEU A 388 -10.18 23.11 16.59
CA LEU A 388 -10.19 22.07 15.55
C LEU A 388 -11.21 22.36 14.44
N GLN A 389 -10.71 22.44 13.20
CA GLN A 389 -11.49 22.69 11.98
C GLN A 389 -11.45 21.52 11.00
N HIS A 390 -10.38 20.72 11.02
CA HIS A 390 -10.17 19.61 10.10
C HIS A 390 -9.78 18.34 10.85
N LEU A 391 -10.57 17.28 10.74
CA LEU A 391 -10.29 16.00 11.39
C LEU A 391 -10.34 14.85 10.39
N CYS A 392 -9.29 14.03 10.40
CA CYS A 392 -9.23 12.76 9.68
C CYS A 392 -8.89 11.63 10.64
N ILE A 393 -9.71 10.57 10.68
CA ILE A 393 -9.43 9.36 11.43
C ILE A 393 -9.58 8.13 10.52
N VAL A 394 -8.51 7.36 10.41
CA VAL A 394 -8.48 6.08 9.68
C VAL A 394 -8.25 4.96 10.68
N ASP A 395 -9.29 4.16 10.93
CA ASP A 395 -9.22 3.06 11.91
C ASP A 395 -8.59 1.78 11.33
N TYR A 396 -8.35 0.81 12.20
CA TYR A 396 -7.53 -0.39 12.01
C TYR A 396 -7.96 -1.38 10.90
N GLY A 397 -9.07 -1.14 10.20
CA GLY A 397 -9.52 -1.96 9.06
C GLY A 397 -10.92 -2.57 9.23
N GLN A 398 -11.18 -3.70 8.56
CA GLN A 398 -12.51 -4.33 8.45
C GLN A 398 -13.14 -4.74 9.80
N GLN A 399 -12.37 -4.87 10.87
CA GLN A 399 -12.89 -5.19 12.21
C GLN A 399 -13.50 -3.97 12.93
N ALA A 400 -13.08 -2.74 12.61
CA ALA A 400 -13.56 -1.55 13.31
C ALA A 400 -15.01 -1.20 12.94
N ILE A 401 -15.51 -1.67 11.79
CA ILE A 401 -16.95 -1.60 11.44
C ILE A 401 -17.85 -2.53 12.29
N MET A 402 -17.27 -3.36 13.17
CA MET A 402 -18.02 -4.20 14.09
C MET A 402 -18.36 -3.51 15.41
N ARG A 403 -17.80 -2.32 15.68
CA ARG A 403 -17.97 -1.62 16.96
C ARG A 403 -18.58 -0.23 16.79
N ARG A 404 -19.84 -0.10 17.19
CA ARG A 404 -20.59 1.16 17.14
C ARG A 404 -19.88 2.26 17.94
N SER A 405 -19.59 3.38 17.30
CA SER A 405 -18.97 4.56 17.90
C SER A 405 -19.93 5.75 17.90
N SER A 406 -19.93 6.49 19.00
CA SER A 406 -20.64 7.77 19.14
C SER A 406 -19.79 8.98 18.74
N ILE A 407 -18.77 8.77 17.89
CA ILE A 407 -17.83 9.83 17.46
C ILE A 407 -18.55 11.08 16.94
N ILE A 408 -19.59 10.94 16.10
CA ILE A 408 -20.34 12.09 15.57
C ILE A 408 -21.01 12.90 16.69
N LYS A 409 -21.61 12.22 17.68
CA LYS A 409 -22.18 12.85 18.88
C LYS A 409 -21.11 13.55 19.74
N ILE A 410 -19.92 12.97 19.86
CA ILE A 410 -18.82 13.58 20.63
C ILE A 410 -18.29 14.82 19.90
N LEU A 411 -18.05 14.71 18.59
CA LEU A 411 -17.57 15.79 17.74
C LEU A 411 -18.55 16.96 17.70
N SER A 412 -19.84 16.70 17.49
CA SER A 412 -20.87 17.75 17.45
C SER A 412 -20.94 18.54 18.75
N LYS A 413 -20.65 17.91 19.90
CA LYS A 413 -20.61 18.59 21.21
C LYS A 413 -19.33 19.38 21.43
N CYS A 414 -18.18 18.80 21.11
CA CYS A 414 -16.88 19.38 21.45
C CYS A 414 -16.32 20.32 20.38
N CYS A 415 -16.60 20.08 19.10
CA CYS A 415 -15.91 20.71 17.97
C CYS A 415 -16.86 21.61 17.15
N LYS A 416 -17.24 22.77 17.71
CA LYS A 416 -18.20 23.69 17.05
C LYS A 416 -17.62 24.39 15.81
N LEU A 417 -16.30 24.41 15.64
CA LEU A 417 -15.62 24.99 14.47
C LEU A 417 -15.30 23.98 13.35
N LEU A 418 -15.72 22.72 13.49
CA LEU A 418 -15.38 21.66 12.55
C LEU A 418 -15.98 21.94 11.16
N LYS A 419 -15.11 22.05 10.15
CA LYS A 419 -15.44 22.33 8.74
C LYS A 419 -15.34 21.10 7.86
N THR A 420 -14.36 20.24 8.12
CA THR A 420 -14.15 19.02 7.32
C THR A 420 -13.94 17.81 8.22
N LEU A 421 -14.59 16.71 7.87
CA LEU A 421 -14.48 15.44 8.58
C LEU A 421 -14.26 14.29 7.59
N ASP A 422 -13.16 13.55 7.73
CA ASP A 422 -12.88 12.30 7.00
C ASP A 422 -12.78 11.13 7.97
N LEU A 423 -13.69 10.17 7.85
CA LEU A 423 -13.75 9.00 8.70
C LEU A 423 -13.69 7.73 7.84
N ARG A 424 -12.73 6.86 8.16
CA ARG A 424 -12.51 5.62 7.41
C ARG A 424 -12.49 4.38 8.30
N ASN A 425 -13.03 3.29 7.77
CA ASN A 425 -13.01 1.95 8.37
C ASN A 425 -13.66 1.86 9.76
N MET A 426 -14.88 2.38 9.96
CA MET A 426 -15.49 2.39 11.31
C MET A 426 -17.01 2.26 11.29
N PHE A 427 -17.61 1.94 12.42
CA PHE A 427 -19.06 2.02 12.60
C PHE A 427 -19.41 3.31 13.35
N ILE A 428 -20.11 4.22 12.65
CA ILE A 428 -20.61 5.46 13.24
C ILE A 428 -22.10 5.37 13.61
N ASP A 429 -22.42 6.03 14.71
CA ASP A 429 -23.78 6.33 15.13
C ASP A 429 -24.03 7.83 15.00
N THR A 430 -25.06 8.19 14.23
CA THR A 430 -25.45 9.59 14.00
C THR A 430 -26.56 10.06 14.93
N ASN A 431 -27.08 9.19 15.81
CA ASN A 431 -28.10 9.54 16.79
C ASN A 431 -27.59 10.58 17.81
N ASP A 432 -28.49 11.41 18.32
CA ASP A 432 -28.23 12.48 19.29
C ASP A 432 -27.10 13.46 18.90
N CYS A 433 -26.87 13.64 17.60
CA CYS A 433 -25.93 14.61 17.07
C CYS A 433 -26.50 16.04 17.22
N ASP A 434 -25.70 16.95 17.79
CA ASP A 434 -26.01 18.38 17.80
C ASP A 434 -25.82 18.96 16.38
N GLU A 435 -26.40 20.13 16.11
CA GLU A 435 -26.15 20.83 14.84
C GLU A 435 -24.67 21.19 14.65
N MET A 436 -24.14 20.91 13.46
CA MET A 436 -22.77 21.17 13.03
C MET A 436 -22.77 22.24 11.93
N ASN A 437 -23.13 23.46 12.30
CA ASN A 437 -23.45 24.57 11.39
C ASN A 437 -22.30 25.09 10.52
N LEU A 438 -21.06 24.67 10.78
CA LEU A 438 -19.87 25.04 9.99
C LEU A 438 -19.34 23.88 9.13
N MET A 439 -19.93 22.70 9.23
CA MET A 439 -19.52 21.53 8.46
C MET A 439 -19.77 21.77 6.97
N ALA A 440 -18.70 21.85 6.20
CA ALA A 440 -18.72 22.08 4.75
C ALA A 440 -18.41 20.81 3.96
N SER A 441 -17.64 19.87 4.51
CA SER A 441 -17.26 18.62 3.83
C SER A 441 -17.28 17.42 4.77
N LEU A 442 -17.95 16.34 4.37
CA LEU A 442 -17.98 15.07 5.07
C LEU A 442 -17.60 13.93 4.12
N THR A 443 -16.58 13.17 4.48
CA THR A 443 -16.13 11.98 3.77
C THR A 443 -16.22 10.77 4.69
N LEU A 444 -16.99 9.76 4.30
CA LEU A 444 -17.10 8.48 4.99
C LEU A 444 -16.66 7.36 4.04
N ARG A 445 -15.62 6.61 4.39
CA ARG A 445 -15.10 5.50 3.56
C ARG A 445 -15.11 4.18 4.32
N CYS A 446 -15.69 3.13 3.74
CA CYS A 446 -15.80 1.82 4.38
C CYS A 446 -16.42 1.95 5.79
N VAL A 447 -17.50 2.71 5.90
CA VAL A 447 -18.16 3.04 7.17
C VAL A 447 -19.48 2.28 7.29
N LYS A 448 -19.73 1.69 8.46
CA LYS A 448 -21.06 1.18 8.81
C LYS A 448 -21.86 2.28 9.50
N VAL A 449 -23.12 2.43 9.12
CA VAL A 449 -24.06 3.39 9.71
C VAL A 449 -25.32 2.66 10.21
N VAL A 450 -26.16 3.38 10.94
CA VAL A 450 -27.50 2.94 11.34
C VAL A 450 -28.53 3.54 10.38
N GLY A 451 -29.67 2.88 10.17
CA GLY A 451 -30.62 3.10 9.08
C GLY A 451 -30.84 4.56 8.65
N GLU A 452 -31.25 5.44 9.58
CA GLU A 452 -31.60 6.85 9.31
C GLU A 452 -30.39 7.80 9.23
N ALA A 453 -29.17 7.28 9.08
CA ALA A 453 -27.98 8.12 9.14
C ALA A 453 -27.91 9.21 8.06
N LEU A 454 -28.43 8.93 6.85
CA LEU A 454 -28.51 9.92 5.78
C LEU A 454 -29.41 11.10 6.17
N GLN A 455 -30.56 10.81 6.78
CA GLN A 455 -31.48 11.84 7.27
C GLN A 455 -30.86 12.65 8.41
N HIS A 456 -30.18 12.00 9.35
CA HIS A 456 -29.48 12.71 10.43
C HIS A 456 -28.37 13.63 9.90
N ILE A 457 -27.60 13.20 8.90
CA ILE A 457 -26.59 14.07 8.26
C ILE A 457 -27.26 15.26 7.59
N ASN A 458 -28.37 15.03 6.87
CA ASN A 458 -29.17 16.09 6.27
C ASN A 458 -29.61 17.14 7.29
N ASP A 459 -30.18 16.70 8.41
CA ASP A 459 -30.80 17.59 9.38
C ASP A 459 -29.77 18.31 10.26
N LYS A 460 -28.63 17.65 10.56
CA LYS A 460 -27.63 18.17 11.51
C LYS A 460 -26.47 18.90 10.84
N MET A 461 -26.33 18.84 9.52
CA MET A 461 -25.24 19.49 8.77
C MET A 461 -25.79 20.37 7.63
N PRO A 462 -26.52 21.45 7.93
CA PRO A 462 -27.30 22.19 6.92
C PRO A 462 -26.46 22.92 5.86
N LYS A 463 -25.20 23.25 6.15
CA LYS A 463 -24.29 23.98 5.24
C LYS A 463 -23.33 23.07 4.46
N LEU A 464 -23.61 21.77 4.42
CA LEU A 464 -22.75 20.79 3.78
C LEU A 464 -22.69 21.04 2.25
N GLN A 465 -21.49 21.23 1.73
CA GLN A 465 -21.22 21.47 0.31
C GLN A 465 -20.68 20.24 -0.39
N THR A 466 -19.97 19.38 0.33
CA THR A 466 -19.40 18.13 -0.18
C THR A 466 -19.77 16.97 0.74
N LEU A 467 -20.41 15.95 0.18
CA LEU A 467 -20.67 14.69 0.87
C LEU A 467 -20.15 13.53 0.04
N ALA A 468 -19.16 12.80 0.57
CA ALA A 468 -18.59 11.64 -0.08
C ALA A 468 -18.78 10.39 0.78
N LEU A 469 -19.72 9.55 0.40
CA LEU A 469 -19.99 8.24 0.99
C LEU A 469 -19.40 7.18 0.07
N LEU A 470 -18.41 6.43 0.53
CA LEU A 470 -17.64 5.51 -0.30
C LEU A 470 -17.59 4.13 0.36
N GLY A 471 -18.46 3.22 -0.07
CA GLY A 471 -18.58 1.89 0.53
C GLY A 471 -19.24 1.95 1.90
N VAL A 472 -20.38 2.64 2.00
CA VAL A 472 -21.12 2.79 3.26
C VAL A 472 -22.16 1.68 3.41
N PHE A 473 -22.18 1.02 4.57
CA PHE A 473 -23.07 -0.10 4.88
C PHE A 473 -24.17 0.30 5.87
N GLY A 474 -25.38 -0.20 5.69
CA GLY A 474 -26.48 -0.08 6.67
C GLY A 474 -27.32 1.20 6.57
N ALA A 475 -27.12 2.01 5.52
CA ALA A 475 -28.03 3.11 5.22
C ALA A 475 -29.33 2.55 4.60
N GLU A 476 -30.47 2.79 5.22
CA GLU A 476 -31.76 2.24 4.76
C GLU A 476 -32.46 3.13 3.72
N GLY A 477 -32.16 4.42 3.71
CA GLY A 477 -32.78 5.40 2.83
C GLY A 477 -32.49 6.82 3.30
N GLY A 478 -33.07 7.81 2.62
CA GLY A 478 -32.99 9.21 3.07
C GLY A 478 -33.59 10.20 2.10
N ASN A 479 -34.10 11.32 2.63
CA ASN A 479 -34.52 12.48 1.86
C ASN A 479 -33.45 13.57 1.96
N LEU A 480 -32.59 13.65 0.96
CA LEU A 480 -31.47 14.58 0.90
C LEU A 480 -31.94 15.91 0.32
N THR A 481 -31.96 16.95 1.15
CA THR A 481 -32.54 18.27 0.83
C THR A 481 -31.53 19.42 1.04
N PHE A 482 -30.24 19.10 0.95
CA PHE A 482 -29.14 20.05 1.17
C PHE A 482 -29.19 21.24 0.22
N GLN A 483 -29.27 22.45 0.79
CA GLN A 483 -29.41 23.70 0.03
C GLN A 483 -28.11 24.20 -0.59
N ASP A 484 -26.97 23.88 0.02
CA ASP A 484 -25.63 24.35 -0.38
C ASP A 484 -24.75 23.25 -1.00
N MET A 485 -25.29 22.05 -1.18
CA MET A 485 -24.54 20.91 -1.74
C MET A 485 -24.09 21.19 -3.16
N LYS A 486 -22.79 21.04 -3.42
CA LYS A 486 -22.15 21.17 -4.73
C LYS A 486 -21.67 19.82 -5.27
N VAL A 487 -21.16 18.95 -4.38
CA VAL A 487 -20.58 17.65 -4.74
C VAL A 487 -21.16 16.55 -3.86
N LEU A 488 -21.82 15.57 -4.49
CA LEU A 488 -22.36 14.40 -3.82
C LEU A 488 -21.81 13.12 -4.46
N CYS A 489 -21.07 12.33 -3.69
CA CYS A 489 -20.72 10.95 -4.02
C CYS A 489 -21.49 10.03 -3.08
N LEU A 490 -22.41 9.24 -3.61
CA LEU A 490 -23.21 8.28 -2.87
C LEU A 490 -22.86 6.85 -3.28
N GLY A 491 -21.97 6.24 -2.50
CA GLY A 491 -21.49 4.88 -2.66
C GLY A 491 -21.96 3.97 -1.53
N LEU A 492 -23.16 3.41 -1.67
CA LEU A 492 -23.76 2.50 -0.69
C LEU A 492 -23.46 1.05 -1.06
N SER A 493 -22.99 0.28 -0.07
CA SER A 493 -22.69 -1.15 -0.22
C SER A 493 -23.87 -2.06 0.16
N THR A 494 -24.89 -1.52 0.81
CA THR A 494 -26.16 -2.20 1.07
C THR A 494 -27.28 -1.50 0.30
N PRO A 495 -28.19 -2.23 -0.36
CA PRO A 495 -29.30 -1.60 -1.07
C PRO A 495 -30.19 -0.80 -0.11
N ALA A 496 -30.37 0.48 -0.43
CA ALA A 496 -31.34 1.34 0.25
C ALA A 496 -32.74 1.09 -0.31
N LYS A 497 -33.78 1.36 0.49
CA LYS A 497 -35.18 1.26 0.07
C LYS A 497 -35.55 2.44 -0.82
N GLU A 498 -35.55 3.64 -0.25
CA GLU A 498 -35.93 4.87 -0.96
C GLU A 498 -34.90 5.97 -0.73
N VAL A 499 -34.47 6.60 -1.82
CA VAL A 499 -33.58 7.75 -1.79
C VAL A 499 -34.20 8.86 -2.64
N VAL A 500 -34.47 10.00 -2.01
CA VAL A 500 -34.99 11.20 -2.66
C VAL A 500 -33.96 12.30 -2.52
N MET A 501 -33.66 13.00 -3.61
CA MET A 501 -32.68 14.07 -3.64
C MET A 501 -33.31 15.34 -4.22
N GLU A 502 -33.36 16.40 -3.42
CA GLU A 502 -33.78 17.75 -3.80
C GLU A 502 -32.60 18.70 -3.57
N LEU A 503 -31.75 18.84 -4.59
CA LEU A 503 -30.41 19.43 -4.46
C LEU A 503 -30.21 20.57 -5.47
N PRO A 504 -30.70 21.79 -5.17
CA PRO A 504 -30.80 22.88 -6.14
C PRO A 504 -29.44 23.43 -6.63
N LYS A 505 -28.40 23.35 -5.79
CA LYS A 505 -27.04 23.84 -6.11
C LYS A 505 -26.05 22.75 -6.52
N LEU A 506 -26.51 21.50 -6.67
CA LEU A 506 -25.62 20.38 -6.97
C LEU A 506 -25.03 20.53 -8.36
N GLU A 507 -23.70 20.48 -8.46
CA GLU A 507 -22.95 20.57 -9.71
C GLU A 507 -22.41 19.20 -10.13
N LYS A 508 -22.07 18.34 -9.16
CA LYS A 508 -21.43 17.04 -9.36
C LYS A 508 -22.15 15.93 -8.58
N LEU A 509 -22.62 14.91 -9.27
CA LEU A 509 -23.25 13.72 -8.68
C LEU A 509 -22.57 12.44 -9.12
N GLN A 510 -22.12 11.63 -8.16
CA GLN A 510 -21.68 10.25 -8.39
C GLN A 510 -22.51 9.28 -7.58
N LEU A 511 -23.02 8.24 -8.22
CA LEU A 511 -23.73 7.14 -7.59
C LEU A 511 -22.94 5.86 -7.87
N LYS A 512 -22.55 5.14 -6.81
CA LYS A 512 -21.88 3.83 -6.90
C LYS A 512 -22.54 2.86 -5.93
N MET A 513 -23.71 2.35 -6.31
CA MET A 513 -24.54 1.54 -5.42
C MET A 513 -25.47 0.65 -6.21
N GLN A 514 -26.00 -0.38 -5.55
CA GLN A 514 -27.20 -1.04 -6.03
C GLN A 514 -28.35 -0.03 -6.03
N CYS A 515 -29.11 0.02 -7.13
CA CYS A 515 -30.21 0.97 -7.25
C CYS A 515 -31.24 0.73 -6.15
N PRO A 516 -31.67 1.78 -5.41
CA PRO A 516 -32.79 1.66 -4.49
C PRO A 516 -34.07 1.26 -5.20
N THR A 517 -35.05 0.71 -4.46
CA THR A 517 -36.37 0.38 -5.04
C THR A 517 -37.06 1.62 -5.59
N LYS A 518 -36.78 2.79 -5.02
CA LYS A 518 -37.19 4.09 -5.53
C LYS A 518 -36.08 5.12 -5.39
N LEU A 519 -35.64 5.67 -6.51
CA LEU A 519 -34.63 6.72 -6.59
C LEU A 519 -35.22 7.94 -7.31
N ILE A 520 -35.34 9.06 -6.61
CA ILE A 520 -35.78 10.33 -7.19
C ILE A 520 -34.65 11.34 -7.08
N ILE A 521 -34.30 12.00 -8.18
CA ILE A 521 -33.25 13.01 -8.21
C ILE A 521 -33.78 14.27 -8.88
N ASN A 522 -33.73 15.39 -8.17
CA ASN A 522 -34.00 16.73 -8.68
C ASN A 522 -32.79 17.64 -8.42
N ALA A 523 -32.07 17.99 -9.49
CA ALA A 523 -30.84 18.79 -9.43
C ALA A 523 -30.68 19.64 -10.70
N LEU A 524 -31.12 20.89 -10.62
CA LEU A 524 -31.20 21.80 -11.77
C LEU A 524 -29.84 22.30 -12.28
N ASN A 525 -28.85 22.43 -11.40
CA ASN A 525 -27.53 22.96 -11.73
C ASN A 525 -26.49 21.88 -12.05
N LEU A 526 -26.93 20.64 -12.19
CA LEU A 526 -26.06 19.48 -12.35
C LEU A 526 -25.31 19.59 -13.69
N LYS A 527 -23.99 19.41 -13.64
CA LYS A 527 -23.09 19.47 -14.81
C LYS A 527 -22.38 18.17 -15.07
N TYR A 528 -22.06 17.42 -14.01
CA TYR A 528 -21.27 16.20 -14.09
C TYR A 528 -22.01 15.07 -13.36
N VAL A 529 -22.24 13.96 -14.07
CA VAL A 529 -22.94 12.80 -13.52
C VAL A 529 -22.15 11.54 -13.76
N ALA A 530 -21.87 10.79 -12.70
CA ALA A 530 -21.31 9.45 -12.75
C ALA A 530 -22.27 8.43 -12.16
N PHE A 531 -22.94 7.65 -12.99
CA PHE A 531 -23.81 6.56 -12.57
C PHE A 531 -23.08 5.24 -12.74
N ASN A 532 -22.86 4.54 -11.64
CA ASN A 532 -22.52 3.13 -11.59
C ASN A 532 -23.58 2.44 -10.73
N LEU A 533 -24.71 2.12 -11.37
CA LEU A 533 -25.92 1.63 -10.72
C LEU A 533 -26.25 0.22 -11.20
N GLU A 534 -26.36 -0.70 -10.26
CA GLU A 534 -26.93 -2.02 -10.52
C GLU A 534 -28.46 -1.94 -10.34
N VAL A 535 -29.19 -1.78 -11.45
CA VAL A 535 -30.65 -1.63 -11.44
C VAL A 535 -31.32 -3.00 -11.51
N LEU A 536 -31.91 -3.44 -10.40
CA LEU A 536 -32.74 -4.64 -10.35
C LEU A 536 -34.21 -4.29 -10.58
N GLU A 537 -34.97 -5.14 -11.26
CA GLU A 537 -36.43 -5.00 -11.28
C GLU A 537 -37.01 -5.25 -9.87
N PRO A 538 -37.99 -4.44 -9.37
CA PRO A 538 -38.75 -3.39 -10.05
C PRO A 538 -38.29 -1.96 -9.67
N SER A 539 -36.99 -1.68 -9.57
CA SER A 539 -36.47 -0.38 -9.15
C SER A 539 -36.97 0.75 -10.06
N LYS A 540 -37.46 1.84 -9.45
CA LYS A 540 -37.96 3.02 -10.17
C LYS A 540 -36.97 4.17 -10.03
N VAL A 541 -36.39 4.59 -11.16
CA VAL A 541 -35.49 5.76 -11.23
C VAL A 541 -36.24 6.91 -11.89
N ASP A 542 -36.39 8.02 -11.18
CA ASP A 542 -37.05 9.24 -11.63
C ASP A 542 -36.06 10.41 -11.59
N LEU A 543 -35.59 10.82 -12.77
CA LEU A 543 -34.62 11.89 -12.97
C LEU A 543 -35.37 13.17 -13.36
N ARG A 544 -35.73 13.95 -12.34
CA ARG A 544 -36.47 15.21 -12.46
C ARG A 544 -35.51 16.35 -12.78
N SER A 545 -35.84 17.10 -13.82
CA SER A 545 -35.20 18.38 -14.13
C SER A 545 -33.66 18.34 -14.29
N MET A 546 -33.11 17.21 -14.73
CA MET A 546 -31.67 17.07 -15.03
C MET A 546 -31.38 17.47 -16.48
N SER A 547 -31.38 18.79 -16.74
CA SER A 547 -31.01 19.38 -18.03
C SER A 547 -29.75 20.23 -17.90
N GLY A 548 -28.94 20.33 -18.96
CA GLY A 548 -27.71 21.12 -18.97
C GLY A 548 -26.45 20.38 -18.52
N LEU A 549 -26.47 19.04 -18.56
CA LEU A 549 -25.31 18.19 -18.30
C LEU A 549 -24.21 18.39 -19.35
N ASP A 550 -22.97 18.61 -18.88
CA ASP A 550 -21.78 18.70 -19.73
C ASP A 550 -21.12 17.33 -19.89
N GLU A 551 -21.07 16.54 -18.83
CA GLU A 551 -20.38 15.25 -18.83
C GLU A 551 -21.19 14.15 -18.14
N LEU A 552 -21.23 12.98 -18.78
CA LEU A 552 -21.97 11.81 -18.30
C LEU A 552 -21.09 10.56 -18.32
N LEU A 553 -20.80 10.01 -17.14
CA LEU A 553 -20.28 8.67 -16.96
C LEU A 553 -21.44 7.74 -16.61
N TYR A 554 -21.66 6.70 -17.40
CA TYR A 554 -22.77 5.78 -17.25
C TYR A 554 -22.30 4.33 -17.38
N GLY A 555 -22.23 3.64 -16.25
CA GLY A 555 -22.00 2.21 -16.12
C GLY A 555 -23.24 1.52 -15.58
N ALA A 556 -23.93 0.75 -16.43
CA ALA A 556 -25.09 -0.03 -16.01
C ALA A 556 -25.35 -1.20 -16.97
N THR A 557 -26.19 -2.14 -16.55
CA THR A 557 -26.64 -3.28 -17.36
C THR A 557 -27.84 -2.97 -18.26
N SER A 558 -28.43 -1.76 -18.13
CA SER A 558 -29.54 -1.26 -18.95
C SER A 558 -29.31 0.19 -19.37
N PHE A 559 -29.69 0.50 -20.62
CA PHE A 559 -29.51 1.81 -21.25
C PHE A 559 -30.81 2.63 -21.40
N ILE A 560 -31.90 2.21 -20.76
CA ILE A 560 -33.17 2.95 -20.77
C ILE A 560 -32.95 4.34 -20.13
N THR A 561 -32.37 4.38 -18.93
CA THR A 561 -32.05 5.62 -18.22
C THR A 561 -31.02 6.47 -18.98
N LEU A 562 -30.04 5.83 -19.64
CA LEU A 562 -29.11 6.54 -20.53
C LEU A 562 -29.86 7.28 -21.65
N SER A 563 -30.83 6.63 -22.28
CA SER A 563 -31.58 7.21 -23.41
C SER A 563 -32.40 8.45 -22.97
N ASP A 564 -33.02 8.40 -21.79
CA ASP A 564 -33.72 9.54 -21.19
C ASP A 564 -32.77 10.70 -20.88
N LEU A 565 -31.63 10.41 -20.25
CA LEU A 565 -30.59 11.38 -19.91
C LEU A 565 -30.02 12.08 -21.16
N VAL A 566 -29.64 11.30 -22.17
CA VAL A 566 -29.14 11.81 -23.45
C VAL A 566 -30.22 12.67 -24.10
N GLY A 567 -31.46 12.19 -24.17
CA GLY A 567 -32.59 12.91 -24.77
C GLY A 567 -32.80 14.29 -24.16
N LYS A 568 -32.74 14.41 -22.84
CA LYS A 568 -32.89 15.68 -22.10
C LYS A 568 -31.68 16.63 -22.24
N ASN A 569 -30.51 16.14 -22.65
CA ASN A 569 -29.25 16.88 -22.59
C ASN A 569 -28.48 17.02 -23.92
N ARG A 570 -29.09 16.65 -25.05
CA ARG A 570 -28.51 16.73 -26.41
C ARG A 570 -27.70 18.00 -26.72
N PRO A 571 -28.19 19.24 -26.44
CA PRO A 571 -27.46 20.46 -26.83
C PRO A 571 -26.29 20.84 -25.89
N HIS A 572 -26.08 20.09 -24.80
CA HIS A 572 -25.09 20.42 -23.78
C HIS A 572 -24.00 19.36 -23.62
N LEU A 573 -24.31 18.07 -23.82
CA LEU A 573 -23.37 16.97 -23.58
C LEU A 573 -22.11 17.11 -24.44
N LYS A 574 -20.96 17.20 -23.77
CA LYS A 574 -19.62 17.32 -24.36
C LYS A 574 -18.82 16.04 -24.25
N LYS A 575 -18.98 15.31 -23.15
CA LYS A 575 -18.23 14.08 -22.88
C LYS A 575 -19.14 12.99 -22.35
N ILE A 576 -18.97 11.79 -22.89
CA ILE A 576 -19.72 10.62 -22.44
C ILE A 576 -18.73 9.48 -22.19
N PHE A 577 -18.83 8.85 -21.02
CA PHE A 577 -18.19 7.58 -20.71
C PHE A 577 -19.28 6.53 -20.57
N LEU A 578 -19.18 5.43 -21.31
CA LEU A 578 -20.13 4.32 -21.25
C LEU A 578 -19.42 3.03 -20.88
N ASP A 579 -20.00 2.26 -19.96
CA ASP A 579 -19.51 0.93 -19.63
C ASP A 579 -20.63 -0.03 -19.26
N ILE A 580 -20.34 -1.33 -19.33
CA ILE A 580 -21.19 -2.40 -18.81
C ILE A 580 -20.37 -3.08 -17.70
N PRO A 581 -20.85 -3.15 -16.45
CA PRO A 581 -20.05 -3.66 -15.34
C PRO A 581 -19.94 -5.20 -15.32
N CYS A 582 -19.45 -5.81 -16.41
CA CYS A 582 -19.34 -7.26 -16.60
C CYS A 582 -17.91 -7.82 -16.46
N MET A 583 -16.90 -6.95 -16.37
CA MET A 583 -15.50 -7.38 -16.23
C MET A 583 -15.14 -7.58 -14.76
N ALA A 584 -14.79 -8.80 -14.37
CA ALA A 584 -14.34 -9.12 -13.01
C ALA A 584 -12.82 -8.90 -12.88
N LEU A 585 -12.42 -8.06 -11.94
CA LEU A 585 -11.02 -7.79 -11.61
C LEU A 585 -10.73 -8.19 -10.16
N GLY A 586 -9.57 -8.79 -9.91
CA GLY A 586 -9.07 -9.12 -8.58
C GLY A 586 -8.57 -7.89 -7.82
N GLU A 587 -8.28 -8.05 -6.53
CA GLU A 587 -7.74 -6.96 -5.68
C GLU A 587 -6.38 -6.45 -6.17
N ASP A 588 -5.60 -7.30 -6.85
CA ASP A 588 -4.34 -6.94 -7.49
C ASP A 588 -4.52 -6.29 -8.87
N GLY A 589 -5.76 -6.17 -9.35
CA GLY A 589 -6.13 -5.65 -10.65
C GLY A 589 -6.15 -6.70 -11.77
N ARG A 590 -5.80 -7.97 -11.50
CA ARG A 590 -5.79 -8.98 -12.56
C ARG A 590 -7.20 -9.26 -13.08
N PHE A 591 -7.32 -9.47 -14.39
CA PHE A 591 -8.57 -9.89 -15.01
C PHE A 591 -8.88 -11.33 -14.62
N LEU A 592 -10.02 -11.55 -13.99
CA LEU A 592 -10.46 -12.86 -13.49
C LEU A 592 -11.46 -13.55 -14.44
N GLY A 593 -12.11 -12.78 -15.30
CA GLY A 593 -13.09 -13.27 -16.27
C GLY A 593 -14.29 -12.34 -16.45
N VAL A 594 -15.26 -12.81 -17.23
CA VAL A 594 -16.52 -12.10 -17.50
C VAL A 594 -17.63 -12.68 -16.64
N LEU A 595 -18.44 -11.81 -16.03
CA LEU A 595 -19.61 -12.21 -15.24
C LEU A 595 -20.69 -12.80 -16.16
N LYS A 596 -21.19 -14.00 -15.82
CA LYS A 596 -22.04 -14.82 -16.72
C LYS A 596 -23.50 -14.36 -16.81
N ASP A 597 -24.01 -13.74 -15.76
CA ASP A 597 -25.45 -13.40 -15.64
C ASP A 597 -25.74 -11.93 -15.99
N ILE A 598 -24.79 -11.24 -16.64
CA ILE A 598 -24.94 -9.84 -17.03
C ILE A 598 -25.27 -9.75 -18.52
N ALA A 599 -26.40 -9.12 -18.82
CA ALA A 599 -26.82 -8.86 -20.19
C ALA A 599 -25.82 -7.92 -20.89
N LEU A 600 -25.27 -8.37 -22.01
CA LEU A 600 -24.30 -7.60 -22.81
C LEU A 600 -25.00 -6.72 -23.86
N GLN A 601 -26.13 -6.09 -23.57
CA GLN A 601 -26.84 -5.30 -24.58
C GLN A 601 -26.01 -4.08 -25.02
N LEU A 602 -26.06 -3.72 -26.31
CA LEU A 602 -25.43 -2.48 -26.79
C LEU A 602 -26.38 -1.29 -26.58
N PRO A 603 -25.87 -0.09 -26.23
CA PRO A 603 -26.68 1.12 -26.20
C PRO A 603 -27.10 1.53 -27.61
N SER A 604 -28.23 2.23 -27.72
CA SER A 604 -28.63 2.84 -28.99
C SER A 604 -27.76 4.06 -29.26
N PHE A 605 -26.74 3.89 -30.11
CA PHE A 605 -25.81 4.97 -30.48
C PHE A 605 -26.48 6.07 -31.30
N SER A 606 -27.59 5.77 -31.98
CA SER A 606 -28.37 6.75 -32.72
C SER A 606 -28.91 7.90 -31.87
N ASN A 607 -29.18 7.66 -30.57
CA ASN A 607 -29.55 8.71 -29.62
C ASN A 607 -28.44 9.76 -29.44
N LEU A 608 -27.18 9.39 -29.66
CA LEU A 608 -26.02 10.28 -29.56
C LEU A 608 -25.81 11.13 -30.82
N HIS A 609 -26.44 10.80 -31.95
CA HIS A 609 -26.27 11.55 -33.22
C HIS A 609 -26.71 13.01 -33.12
N GLN A 610 -27.61 13.31 -32.19
CA GLN A 610 -28.15 14.64 -31.97
C GLN A 610 -27.37 15.43 -30.90
N CYS A 611 -26.32 14.86 -30.32
CA CYS A 611 -25.46 15.55 -29.37
C CYS A 611 -24.40 16.38 -30.11
N GLU A 612 -24.79 17.56 -30.61
CA GLU A 612 -23.94 18.40 -31.49
C GLU A 612 -22.62 18.85 -30.85
N LYS A 613 -22.56 18.95 -29.51
CA LYS A 613 -21.36 19.33 -28.76
C LYS A 613 -20.52 18.14 -28.29
N LEU A 614 -20.95 16.91 -28.58
CA LEU A 614 -20.23 15.71 -28.16
C LEU A 614 -18.85 15.70 -28.81
N ASN A 615 -17.82 15.76 -27.98
CA ASN A 615 -16.44 15.83 -28.43
C ASN A 615 -15.64 14.59 -28.00
N VAL A 616 -15.95 14.06 -26.81
CA VAL A 616 -15.22 12.92 -26.22
C VAL A 616 -16.19 11.78 -25.98
N LEU A 617 -15.88 10.61 -26.55
CA LEU A 617 -16.51 9.34 -26.18
C LEU A 617 -15.47 8.43 -25.55
N ASN A 618 -15.77 7.95 -24.35
CA ASN A 618 -14.97 6.96 -23.66
C ASN A 618 -15.77 5.66 -23.53
N ILE A 619 -15.15 4.55 -23.90
CA ILE A 619 -15.74 3.21 -23.83
C ILE A 619 -14.97 2.42 -22.78
N GLY A 620 -15.67 2.00 -21.74
CA GLY A 620 -15.16 1.16 -20.68
C GLY A 620 -14.98 -0.30 -21.12
N PRO A 621 -14.26 -1.10 -20.30
CA PRO A 621 -13.81 -2.44 -20.69
C PRO A 621 -14.96 -3.44 -20.88
N GLY A 622 -16.07 -3.31 -20.18
CA GLY A 622 -17.19 -4.22 -20.36
C GLY A 622 -18.11 -3.84 -21.52
N LEU A 623 -18.30 -2.55 -21.80
CA LEU A 623 -18.94 -2.15 -23.06
C LEU A 623 -18.10 -2.57 -24.26
N TRP A 624 -16.78 -2.39 -24.19
CA TRP A 624 -15.87 -2.89 -25.23
C TRP A 624 -16.05 -4.40 -25.47
N HIS A 625 -16.06 -5.20 -24.41
CA HIS A 625 -16.29 -6.65 -24.53
C HIS A 625 -17.63 -6.97 -25.20
N SER A 626 -18.71 -6.27 -24.83
CA SER A 626 -20.02 -6.44 -25.48
C SER A 626 -19.96 -6.13 -26.99
N MET A 627 -19.25 -5.06 -27.38
CA MET A 627 -19.05 -4.67 -28.79
C MET A 627 -18.26 -5.72 -29.57
N GLU A 628 -17.24 -6.30 -28.94
CA GLU A 628 -16.42 -7.36 -29.52
C GLU A 628 -17.26 -8.63 -29.79
N MET A 629 -18.08 -9.03 -28.81
CA MET A 629 -18.96 -10.19 -28.92
C MET A 629 -20.10 -10.02 -29.92
N GLN A 630 -20.52 -8.77 -30.20
CA GLN A 630 -21.65 -8.44 -31.08
C GLN A 630 -21.25 -7.59 -32.27
N VAL A 631 -20.05 -7.82 -32.81
CA VAL A 631 -19.52 -7.02 -33.92
C VAL A 631 -20.43 -7.03 -35.16
N GLN A 632 -21.20 -8.11 -35.37
CA GLN A 632 -22.19 -8.18 -36.47
C GLN A 632 -23.35 -7.22 -36.25
N VAL A 633 -23.86 -7.11 -35.02
CA VAL A 633 -24.91 -6.14 -34.66
C VAL A 633 -24.37 -4.72 -34.78
N LEU A 634 -23.15 -4.50 -34.29
CA LEU A 634 -22.44 -3.23 -34.39
C LEU A 634 -22.26 -2.77 -35.84
N SER A 635 -22.10 -3.71 -36.77
CA SER A 635 -21.92 -3.43 -38.20
C SER A 635 -23.19 -2.91 -38.88
N LEU A 636 -24.36 -3.06 -38.25
CA LEU A 636 -25.65 -2.53 -38.74
C LEU A 636 -25.81 -1.03 -38.46
N GLU A 637 -24.99 -0.45 -37.57
CA GLU A 637 -25.00 0.99 -37.32
C GLU A 637 -24.40 1.73 -38.53
N GLU A 638 -25.29 2.33 -39.33
CA GLU A 638 -24.92 3.05 -40.56
C GLU A 638 -24.15 4.34 -40.27
N ARG A 639 -24.46 4.99 -39.14
CA ARG A 639 -23.87 6.26 -38.73
C ARG A 639 -23.43 6.16 -37.28
N TRP A 640 -22.26 6.74 -36.99
CA TRP A 640 -21.75 6.91 -35.64
C TRP A 640 -21.91 8.37 -35.20
N PRO A 641 -22.05 8.65 -33.89
CA PRO A 641 -22.00 10.00 -33.37
C PRO A 641 -20.70 10.70 -33.78
N CYS A 642 -20.82 11.98 -34.12
CA CYS A 642 -19.65 12.81 -34.39
C CYS A 642 -18.90 13.02 -33.07
N MET A 643 -17.61 12.73 -33.04
CA MET A 643 -16.73 12.89 -31.89
C MET A 643 -15.29 13.04 -32.37
N GLN A 644 -14.51 13.94 -31.77
CA GLN A 644 -13.10 14.14 -32.16
C GLN A 644 -12.15 13.25 -31.35
N THR A 645 -12.48 12.97 -30.09
CA THR A 645 -11.65 12.17 -29.19
C THR A 645 -12.36 10.87 -28.82
N LEU A 646 -11.71 9.75 -29.14
CA LEU A 646 -12.13 8.42 -28.73
C LEU A 646 -11.13 7.84 -27.73
N ILE A 647 -11.63 7.42 -26.56
CA ILE A 647 -10.84 6.76 -25.53
C ILE A 647 -11.41 5.36 -25.32
N LEU A 648 -10.57 4.34 -25.46
CA LEU A 648 -10.98 2.94 -25.31
C LEU A 648 -10.23 2.30 -24.16
N HIS A 649 -10.95 1.78 -23.18
CA HIS A 649 -10.41 0.84 -22.21
C HIS A 649 -10.83 -0.55 -22.64
N MET A 650 -9.88 -1.42 -22.97
CA MET A 650 -10.17 -2.74 -23.53
C MET A 650 -9.47 -3.87 -22.78
N ILE A 651 -10.20 -4.99 -22.70
CA ILE A 651 -9.69 -6.32 -22.35
C ILE A 651 -9.99 -7.22 -23.57
N PRO A 652 -9.16 -7.20 -24.62
CA PRO A 652 -9.45 -7.90 -25.87
C PRO A 652 -9.45 -9.43 -25.71
N HIS A 653 -10.45 -10.11 -26.27
CA HIS A 653 -10.60 -11.56 -26.26
C HIS A 653 -10.35 -12.20 -27.64
N ASP A 654 -10.67 -11.50 -28.71
CA ASP A 654 -10.48 -11.90 -30.11
C ASP A 654 -9.95 -10.72 -30.94
N VAL A 655 -8.84 -10.97 -31.62
CA VAL A 655 -8.10 -9.96 -32.39
C VAL A 655 -8.95 -9.42 -33.53
N GLU A 656 -9.58 -10.31 -34.28
CA GLU A 656 -10.28 -9.95 -35.51
C GLU A 656 -11.59 -9.22 -35.22
N ALA A 657 -12.32 -9.62 -34.19
CA ALA A 657 -13.49 -8.93 -33.69
C ALA A 657 -13.14 -7.54 -33.12
N ALA A 658 -12.08 -7.46 -32.30
CA ALA A 658 -11.60 -6.19 -31.73
C ALA A 658 -11.21 -5.18 -32.84
N ILE A 659 -10.49 -5.66 -33.86
CA ILE A 659 -10.05 -4.84 -35.00
C ILE A 659 -11.21 -4.42 -35.89
N ARG A 660 -12.19 -5.30 -36.13
CA ARG A 660 -13.43 -4.94 -36.83
C ARG A 660 -14.23 -3.88 -36.06
N ALA A 661 -14.42 -4.05 -34.76
CA ALA A 661 -15.14 -3.09 -33.91
C ALA A 661 -14.43 -1.72 -33.90
N LEU A 662 -13.11 -1.70 -33.74
CA LEU A 662 -12.31 -0.48 -33.86
C LEU A 662 -12.49 0.19 -35.23
N GLY A 663 -12.43 -0.58 -36.31
CA GLY A 663 -12.62 -0.08 -37.67
C GLY A 663 -13.99 0.56 -37.90
N LEU A 664 -15.05 0.08 -37.24
CA LEU A 664 -16.38 0.69 -37.28
C LEU A 664 -16.41 2.03 -36.55
N LEU A 665 -15.82 2.10 -35.36
CA LEU A 665 -15.76 3.33 -34.54
C LEU A 665 -14.95 4.44 -35.21
N LEU A 666 -13.87 4.09 -35.92
CA LEU A 666 -13.02 5.06 -36.61
C LEU A 666 -13.60 5.55 -37.95
N ARG A 667 -14.81 5.10 -38.35
CA ARG A 667 -15.56 5.74 -39.45
C ARG A 667 -16.15 7.10 -39.05
N ALA A 668 -16.19 7.39 -37.75
CA ALA A 668 -16.58 8.71 -37.25
C ALA A 668 -15.46 9.75 -37.47
N SER A 669 -15.77 11.02 -37.22
CA SER A 669 -14.83 12.16 -37.37
C SER A 669 -13.76 12.23 -36.27
N VAL A 670 -13.17 11.08 -35.90
CA VAL A 670 -12.18 10.94 -34.83
C VAL A 670 -10.83 11.47 -35.32
N THR A 671 -10.23 12.37 -34.55
CA THR A 671 -8.88 12.91 -34.80
C THR A 671 -7.89 12.54 -33.70
N SER A 672 -8.36 12.19 -32.51
CA SER A 672 -7.56 11.76 -31.37
C SER A 672 -8.04 10.40 -30.86
N LEU A 673 -7.12 9.43 -30.79
CA LEU A 673 -7.41 8.07 -30.36
C LEU A 673 -6.47 7.66 -29.23
N THR A 674 -7.02 7.35 -28.06
CA THR A 674 -6.27 6.79 -26.92
C THR A 674 -6.82 5.41 -26.59
N ILE A 675 -5.95 4.42 -26.47
CA ILE A 675 -6.32 3.03 -26.22
C ILE A 675 -5.55 2.51 -25.01
N PHE A 676 -6.27 2.09 -23.99
CA PHE A 676 -5.75 1.43 -22.80
C PHE A 676 -5.99 -0.08 -22.90
N ILE A 677 -4.93 -0.86 -23.04
CA ILE A 677 -4.99 -2.33 -23.09
C ILE A 677 -4.65 -2.88 -21.70
N HIS A 678 -5.53 -3.71 -21.14
CA HIS A 678 -5.29 -4.31 -19.84
C HIS A 678 -4.14 -5.31 -19.88
N THR A 679 -3.27 -5.33 -18.86
CA THR A 679 -2.07 -6.20 -18.87
C THR A 679 -2.39 -7.69 -18.75
N SER A 680 -3.56 -8.04 -18.21
CA SER A 680 -4.03 -9.43 -18.08
C SER A 680 -5.07 -9.79 -19.14
N SER A 681 -5.07 -9.11 -20.28
CA SER A 681 -6.01 -9.40 -21.37
C SER A 681 -5.74 -10.78 -21.99
N PRO A 682 -6.78 -11.54 -22.39
CA PRO A 682 -6.60 -12.80 -23.10
C PRO A 682 -5.78 -12.66 -24.39
N VAL A 683 -5.98 -11.57 -25.14
CA VAL A 683 -5.12 -11.20 -26.25
C VAL A 683 -4.03 -10.26 -25.75
N THR A 684 -2.77 -10.60 -26.02
CA THR A 684 -1.62 -9.80 -25.59
C THR A 684 -1.55 -8.47 -26.31
N ARG A 685 -1.04 -7.45 -25.61
CA ARG A 685 -0.86 -6.11 -26.19
C ARG A 685 0.09 -6.13 -27.39
N GLU A 686 1.12 -6.98 -27.35
CA GLU A 686 2.13 -7.12 -28.41
C GLU A 686 1.48 -7.55 -29.74
N LEU A 687 0.44 -8.36 -29.65
CA LEU A 687 -0.29 -8.84 -30.81
C LEU A 687 -1.32 -7.82 -31.32
N MET A 688 -1.89 -7.00 -30.43
CA MET A 688 -2.86 -5.97 -30.77
C MET A 688 -2.24 -4.71 -31.40
N ILE A 689 -1.08 -4.26 -30.91
CA ILE A 689 -0.47 -2.97 -31.31
C ILE A 689 -0.32 -2.84 -32.84
N PRO A 690 0.33 -3.78 -33.56
CA PRO A 690 0.54 -3.63 -35.01
C PRO A 690 -0.78 -3.55 -35.78
N ARG A 691 -1.80 -4.28 -35.32
CA ARG A 691 -3.12 -4.34 -35.96
C ARG A 691 -3.92 -3.05 -35.72
N ILE A 692 -3.86 -2.50 -34.50
CA ILE A 692 -4.47 -1.20 -34.15
C ILE A 692 -3.85 -0.09 -35.01
N GLU A 693 -2.52 -0.04 -35.07
CA GLU A 693 -1.80 0.96 -35.87
C GLU A 693 -2.14 0.85 -37.36
N GLU A 694 -2.32 -0.36 -37.87
CA GLU A 694 -2.75 -0.59 -39.25
C GLU A 694 -4.11 0.04 -39.55
N VAL A 695 -5.10 -0.19 -38.70
CA VAL A 695 -6.45 0.39 -38.86
C VAL A 695 -6.44 1.91 -38.71
N ALA A 696 -5.75 2.42 -37.68
CA ALA A 696 -5.68 3.85 -37.41
C ALA A 696 -4.98 4.62 -38.55
N ARG A 697 -3.92 4.04 -39.13
CA ARG A 697 -3.21 4.63 -40.28
C ARG A 697 -4.10 4.81 -41.51
N ARG A 698 -5.03 3.87 -41.76
CA ARG A 698 -6.00 3.99 -42.87
C ARG A 698 -6.93 5.21 -42.72
N GLN A 699 -7.06 5.72 -41.50
CA GLN A 699 -7.85 6.92 -41.18
C GLN A 699 -6.95 8.15 -40.90
N ASN A 700 -5.64 8.07 -41.15
CA ASN A 700 -4.66 9.11 -40.84
C ASN A 700 -4.61 9.51 -39.35
N ILE A 701 -4.86 8.57 -38.44
CA ILE A 701 -4.82 8.78 -36.99
C ILE A 701 -3.56 8.12 -36.43
N VAL A 702 -2.85 8.82 -35.54
CA VAL A 702 -1.76 8.25 -34.74
C VAL A 702 -2.31 7.90 -33.36
N PRO A 703 -2.50 6.61 -33.03
CA PRO A 703 -3.07 6.20 -31.74
C PRO A 703 -2.06 6.34 -30.60
N GLN A 704 -2.52 6.79 -29.43
CA GLN A 704 -1.78 6.67 -28.18
C GLN A 704 -2.18 5.36 -27.49
N ILE A 705 -1.28 4.38 -27.45
CA ILE A 705 -1.54 3.06 -26.85
C ILE A 705 -0.84 2.97 -25.49
N LEU A 706 -1.62 2.68 -24.44
CA LEU A 706 -1.21 2.66 -23.04
C LEU A 706 -1.64 1.33 -22.39
N THR A 707 -1.09 1.05 -21.21
CA THR A 707 -1.46 -0.12 -20.40
C THR A 707 -2.11 0.29 -19.09
N TRP A 708 -3.04 -0.53 -18.61
CA TRP A 708 -3.64 -0.35 -17.28
C TRP A 708 -3.74 -1.68 -16.51
N THR A 709 -3.76 -1.59 -15.18
CA THR A 709 -3.75 -2.76 -14.27
C THR A 709 -4.81 -2.65 -13.17
N LYS A 710 -4.81 -1.57 -12.37
CA LYS A 710 -5.68 -1.46 -11.19
C LYS A 710 -6.80 -0.44 -11.31
N SER A 711 -6.58 0.62 -12.09
CA SER A 711 -7.53 1.72 -12.23
C SER A 711 -7.65 2.14 -13.68
N LEU A 712 -8.88 2.39 -14.10
CA LEU A 712 -9.17 3.07 -15.36
C LEU A 712 -8.77 4.53 -15.24
N ASP A 713 -8.33 5.13 -16.35
CA ASP A 713 -8.03 6.55 -16.39
C ASP A 713 -9.32 7.35 -16.62
N PHE A 714 -9.75 8.04 -15.57
CA PHE A 714 -10.88 8.97 -15.60
C PHE A 714 -10.44 10.43 -15.71
N SER A 715 -9.17 10.73 -16.00
CA SER A 715 -8.66 12.11 -16.15
C SER A 715 -9.40 12.94 -17.20
N CYS A 716 -10.06 12.27 -18.15
CA CYS A 716 -10.91 12.91 -19.14
C CYS A 716 -12.28 13.37 -18.59
N PHE A 717 -12.70 12.87 -17.43
CA PHE A 717 -13.96 13.19 -16.76
C PHE A 717 -13.70 14.20 -15.63
N SER A 718 -14.29 15.39 -15.71
CA SER A 718 -13.99 16.56 -14.86
C SER A 718 -14.61 16.47 -13.45
N PHE A 719 -14.91 15.26 -12.99
CA PHE A 719 -15.60 14.99 -11.73
C PHE A 719 -14.70 15.15 -10.51
#